data_AF-A0A7K7G862-F1
#
_entry.id   AF-A0A7K7G862-F1
#
_cell.length_a   1.000
_cell.length_b   1.000
_cell.length_c   1.000
_cell.angle_alpha   90.00
_cell.angle_beta   90.00
_cell.angle_gamma   90.00
#
_symmetry.space_group_name_H-M   'P 1'
#
loop_
_entity.id
_entity.type
_entity.pdbx_description
1 polymer ?
#
loop_
_entity_poly.entity_id
_entity_poly.type
_entity_poly.pdbx_seq_one_letter_code
_entity_poly.pdbx_strand_id
1 'polypeptide(L)'
;MATVLMCRRLPRLGRVTAFSTRAERGSSKSKKEKQDKLGAAKAGTESGATIQLLKPQDYRVLYNPAAYAKSKAGSQQHVDRDSSIGDTFSSPGTTQTFPTASSQAVSPVRNALPKPKSSTLLEQSSLAMLHKEEAEKEKREMHDSKEDPRMFQKGRPEYRSLSCGSAEPAQTLPAEEGDWILQSVAGCEASPGILSDYFLRLSRLPAERRAALLSDPRFSALCHRAVTAIRLLSTPDLIQILKACVPLAVPASHPLLNACEAEFCRRAWDMGLEQLLLVADCWRCLERSVPSYLGILFSYANLHWKELTLPQFVQLLYIIGEGRRSPADLAQKVESTILKHLDAFTLEELGAICLGLFKSLSGISEHVMRRIADRVSLQMEDMSTYALVNVLKMLRYTRMDHVPLMRELGKVIPARIPATNIQGIMHITLTYSSLHFFDEDVLAAVATSLPSKVSYCRSKDAAKFLWSFGCLDYEPPNEEEFYSSLIKQLHAKLHEFSKFPEHLLTALLGLAFVKRFPEELIDFALREEFVEKTRGSKYELNKDLFTLGKSVEIECPTYQGSQLPPQLCQEFTEMVSSFAEREIYVRPEITEATSLLESMLGGPEYVKNHMILPHTRSSDLEVRLATDGHPIPFNFKDPVAAKKLKDMGVSLTDDLMSQLIQGRAHKLSPTEVGNEGSIHRQDRGDAAAALLLGAALPAAQAEPPARLWQPGEQAEPPARLCQPGEVRLALQVSNRNHFCYGSRRLLGLHCLKRRQLRLLGYTVLEIPFWEWFPLLKRTRSEKLSYLHYKVFCPQLLTRAA
;
A
#
# COMPACT_ATOMS: atom_id res chain seq x y z
N MET A 1 3.82 1.94 3.66
CA MET A 1 3.04 2.20 2.39
C MET A 1 3.97 2.52 1.20
N ALA A 2 5.22 2.91 1.47
CA ALA A 2 6.27 3.16 0.49
C ALA A 2 6.94 1.85 -0.01
N THR A 3 7.15 0.88 0.89
CA THR A 3 7.55 -0.51 0.56
C THR A 3 6.44 -1.35 -0.09
N VAL A 4 5.16 -1.06 0.19
CA VAL A 4 4.01 -1.73 -0.46
C VAL A 4 3.89 -1.38 -1.95
N LEU A 5 4.42 -0.22 -2.36
CA LEU A 5 4.52 0.21 -3.76
C LEU A 5 5.64 -0.53 -4.51
N MET A 6 6.77 -0.82 -3.84
CA MET A 6 7.88 -1.60 -4.42
C MET A 6 7.58 -3.11 -4.52
N CYS A 7 6.80 -3.68 -3.60
CA CYS A 7 6.64 -5.14 -3.50
C CYS A 7 5.45 -5.76 -4.26
N ARG A 8 4.60 -4.99 -4.97
CA ARG A 8 3.36 -5.54 -5.56
C ARG A 8 3.31 -5.59 -7.10
N ARG A 9 4.39 -6.06 -7.72
CA ARG A 9 4.39 -6.68 -9.06
C ARG A 9 5.01 -8.08 -8.99
N LEU A 10 4.36 -9.00 -8.26
CA LEU A 10 4.73 -10.42 -8.24
C LEU A 10 3.47 -11.26 -8.51
N PRO A 11 3.45 -12.10 -9.57
CA PRO A 11 2.38 -13.06 -9.78
C PRO A 11 2.44 -14.14 -8.69
N ARG A 12 1.29 -14.47 -8.09
CA ARG A 12 1.12 -15.76 -7.43
C ARG A 12 1.16 -16.82 -8.53
N LEU A 13 2.17 -17.69 -8.52
CA LEU A 13 2.07 -18.95 -9.26
C LEU A 13 0.88 -19.71 -8.67
N GLY A 14 -0.21 -19.80 -9.43
CA GLY A 14 -1.24 -20.80 -9.14
C GLY A 14 -0.58 -22.18 -9.20
N ARG A 15 -0.91 -23.04 -8.23
CA ARG A 15 -0.53 -24.46 -8.23
C ARG A 15 -0.79 -25.05 -9.62
N VAL A 16 0.26 -25.40 -10.34
CA VAL A 16 0.16 -26.28 -11.50
C VAL A 16 -0.15 -27.65 -10.95
N THR A 17 -1.39 -28.10 -11.10
CA THR A 17 -1.75 -29.51 -10.98
C THR A 17 -0.99 -30.29 -12.04
N ALA A 18 -0.27 -31.32 -11.60
CA ALA A 18 0.45 -32.24 -12.46
C ALA A 18 -0.49 -32.87 -13.49
N PHE A 19 -0.24 -32.61 -14.78
CA PHE A 19 -0.83 -33.41 -15.84
C PHE A 19 0.09 -34.62 -16.08
N SER A 20 -0.43 -35.79 -15.69
CA SER A 20 0.11 -37.09 -16.05
C SER A 20 -0.01 -37.28 -17.57
N THR A 21 1.11 -37.43 -18.25
CA THR A 21 1.16 -37.85 -19.65
C THR A 21 0.86 -39.34 -19.75
N ARG A 22 -0.37 -39.70 -20.11
CA ARG A 22 -0.68 -41.03 -20.66
C ARG A 22 -0.51 -40.95 -22.17
N ALA A 23 0.46 -41.71 -22.68
CA ALA A 23 0.70 -41.87 -24.10
C ALA A 23 -0.44 -42.69 -24.72
N GLU A 24 -1.10 -42.15 -25.75
CA GLU A 24 -1.83 -42.95 -26.73
C GLU A 24 -1.42 -42.56 -28.15
N ARG A 25 -1.02 -43.60 -28.89
CA ARG A 25 -0.72 -43.59 -30.32
C ARG A 25 -1.99 -43.30 -31.12
N GLY A 26 -1.89 -42.54 -32.20
CA GLY A 26 -3.00 -42.42 -33.14
C GLY A 26 -2.74 -41.57 -34.39
N SER A 27 -2.12 -42.19 -35.39
CA SER A 27 -2.33 -42.00 -36.84
C SER A 27 -2.45 -40.58 -37.45
N SER A 28 -1.40 -40.26 -38.21
CA SER A 28 -1.38 -39.50 -39.48
C SER A 28 -2.70 -39.27 -40.23
N LYS A 29 -2.88 -38.04 -40.76
CA LYS A 29 -3.22 -37.80 -42.18
C LYS A 29 -2.90 -36.38 -42.63
N SER A 30 -2.42 -36.32 -43.86
CA SER A 30 -1.79 -35.25 -44.66
C SER A 30 -2.72 -34.15 -45.19
N LYS A 31 -2.13 -32.98 -45.53
CA LYS A 31 -2.13 -32.31 -46.88
C LYS A 31 -1.41 -30.95 -46.76
N LYS A 32 -0.18 -30.78 -47.24
CA LYS A 32 0.28 -30.39 -48.59
C LYS A 32 -0.31 -29.07 -49.12
N GLU A 33 0.56 -28.07 -49.25
CA GLU A 33 0.74 -27.12 -50.38
C GLU A 33 1.74 -26.04 -49.95
N LYS A 34 2.58 -25.42 -50.78
CA LYS A 34 3.37 -25.82 -51.94
C LYS A 34 4.46 -24.73 -52.00
N GLN A 35 5.67 -25.14 -52.31
CA GLN A 35 6.88 -24.32 -52.35
C GLN A 35 7.19 -23.99 -53.81
N ASP A 36 7.57 -22.75 -54.12
CA ASP A 36 8.25 -22.42 -55.38
C ASP A 36 9.71 -22.02 -55.11
N LYS A 37 10.58 -22.68 -55.88
CA LYS A 37 12.04 -22.54 -56.02
C LYS A 37 12.32 -21.39 -57.02
N LEU A 38 13.51 -20.79 -57.16
CA LEU A 38 14.82 -21.34 -57.51
C LEU A 38 15.87 -20.19 -57.46
N GLY A 39 17.11 -20.47 -57.05
CA GLY A 39 18.30 -20.14 -57.85
C GLY A 39 19.58 -20.07 -57.02
N ALA A 40 20.63 -20.76 -57.46
CA ALA A 40 21.84 -21.11 -56.71
C ALA A 40 23.09 -20.32 -57.14
N ALA A 41 24.07 -20.16 -56.23
CA ALA A 41 25.52 -20.32 -56.49
C ALA A 41 26.34 -20.21 -55.18
N LYS A 42 27.51 -20.84 -55.16
CA LYS A 42 28.32 -21.29 -54.01
C LYS A 42 29.37 -20.28 -53.50
N ALA A 43 29.81 -20.56 -52.26
CA ALA A 43 31.18 -20.53 -51.70
C ALA A 43 31.58 -19.35 -50.80
N GLY A 44 32.13 -19.68 -49.61
CA GLY A 44 32.91 -18.78 -48.76
C GLY A 44 32.58 -18.87 -47.27
N THR A 45 33.34 -19.68 -46.54
CA THR A 45 33.28 -19.87 -45.09
C THR A 45 33.84 -18.64 -44.36
N GLU A 46 33.08 -18.02 -43.45
CA GLU A 46 33.61 -17.33 -42.27
C GLU A 46 32.50 -17.17 -41.21
N SER A 47 32.76 -17.69 -40.01
CA SER A 47 31.84 -17.77 -38.88
C SER A 47 31.76 -16.43 -38.16
N GLY A 48 30.88 -15.54 -38.62
CA GLY A 48 30.47 -14.34 -37.91
C GLY A 48 29.08 -14.54 -37.29
N ALA A 49 29.03 -14.80 -35.97
CA ALA A 49 27.75 -14.86 -35.25
C ALA A 49 27.20 -13.43 -35.06
N THR A 50 26.43 -12.95 -36.03
CA THR A 50 25.66 -11.71 -35.89
C THR A 50 24.42 -11.98 -35.03
N ILE A 51 24.37 -11.37 -33.86
CA ILE A 51 23.22 -11.41 -32.95
C ILE A 51 22.06 -10.63 -33.59
N GLN A 52 21.08 -11.33 -34.14
CA GLN A 52 19.79 -10.72 -34.47
C GLN A 52 18.97 -10.54 -33.18
N LEU A 53 18.78 -9.29 -32.78
CA LEU A 53 17.86 -8.86 -31.72
C LEU A 53 16.41 -9.20 -32.12
N LEU A 54 15.83 -10.19 -31.47
CA LEU A 54 14.39 -10.44 -31.51
C LEU A 54 13.65 -9.28 -30.79
N LYS A 55 12.65 -8.70 -31.46
CA LYS A 55 11.80 -7.64 -30.91
C LYS A 55 10.97 -8.16 -29.71
N PRO A 56 10.69 -7.34 -28.68
CA PRO A 56 10.31 -7.83 -27.34
C PRO A 56 8.79 -8.00 -27.11
N GLN A 57 7.99 -8.37 -28.12
CA GLN A 57 6.51 -8.26 -28.01
C GLN A 57 5.76 -9.49 -27.47
N ASP A 58 6.36 -10.67 -27.35
CA ASP A 58 5.57 -11.90 -27.11
C ASP A 58 5.63 -12.48 -25.69
N TYR A 59 5.74 -11.65 -24.65
CA TYR A 59 5.63 -12.11 -23.26
C TYR A 59 4.35 -11.61 -22.60
N ARG A 60 3.29 -12.45 -22.58
CA ARG A 60 2.04 -12.22 -21.85
C ARG A 60 2.08 -12.89 -20.47
N VAL A 61 1.73 -12.14 -19.43
CA VAL A 61 1.51 -12.64 -18.06
C VAL A 61 0.01 -12.59 -17.76
N LEU A 62 -0.55 -13.71 -17.31
CA LEU A 62 -1.95 -13.82 -16.86
C LEU A 62 -2.09 -13.33 -15.42
N TYR A 63 -3.04 -12.43 -15.15
CA TYR A 63 -3.27 -11.80 -13.83
C TYR A 63 -4.72 -12.02 -13.34
N ASN A 64 -4.89 -12.42 -12.08
CA ASN A 64 -6.19 -12.59 -11.40
C ASN A 64 -6.37 -11.52 -10.29
N PRO A 65 -7.30 -10.55 -10.45
CA PRO A 65 -7.49 -9.45 -9.51
C PRO A 65 -8.18 -9.80 -8.17
N ALA A 66 -8.84 -10.96 -8.05
CA ALA A 66 -9.78 -11.23 -6.94
C ALA A 66 -9.12 -11.61 -5.60
N ALA A 67 -7.80 -11.76 -5.52
CA ALA A 67 -7.13 -12.33 -4.35
C ALA A 67 -6.69 -11.30 -3.26
N TYR A 68 -7.00 -10.01 -3.42
CA TYR A 68 -6.34 -8.94 -2.65
C TYR A 68 -7.25 -7.93 -1.94
N ALA A 69 -8.57 -8.17 -1.93
CA ALA A 69 -9.51 -7.41 -1.10
C ALA A 69 -9.80 -8.14 0.21
N LYS A 70 -8.90 -8.04 1.20
CA LYS A 70 -9.25 -8.29 2.61
C LYS A 70 -8.55 -7.28 3.52
N SER A 71 -9.29 -6.27 3.97
CA SER A 71 -9.12 -5.72 5.31
C SER A 71 -9.87 -6.62 6.29
N LYS A 72 -9.32 -6.84 7.48
CA LYS A 72 -9.93 -7.66 8.54
C LYS A 72 -11.37 -7.22 8.81
N ALA A 73 -12.34 -8.03 8.37
CA ALA A 73 -13.67 -8.08 8.95
C ALA A 73 -13.65 -9.17 10.04
N GLY A 74 -14.37 -8.92 11.13
CA GLY A 74 -14.37 -9.73 12.34
C GLY A 74 -14.59 -11.22 12.11
N SER A 75 -13.91 -12.01 12.93
CA SER A 75 -14.08 -13.45 13.05
C SER A 75 -15.52 -13.80 13.40
N GLN A 76 -16.24 -14.43 12.48
CA GLN A 76 -17.36 -15.32 12.82
C GLN A 76 -16.96 -16.73 12.39
N GLN A 77 -16.90 -17.60 13.39
CA GLN A 77 -16.64 -19.03 13.26
C GLN A 77 -17.73 -19.67 12.39
N HIS A 78 -17.34 -20.31 11.30
CA HIS A 78 -18.18 -21.28 10.63
C HIS A 78 -17.90 -22.65 11.23
N VAL A 79 -18.94 -23.24 11.84
CA VAL A 79 -19.05 -24.66 12.12
C VAL A 79 -19.43 -25.35 10.81
N ASP A 80 -18.63 -26.34 10.42
CA ASP A 80 -18.88 -27.24 9.31
C ASP A 80 -20.18 -28.02 9.51
N ARG A 81 -21.01 -28.12 8.47
CA ARG A 81 -21.80 -29.32 8.22
C ARG A 81 -22.25 -29.43 6.76
N ASP A 82 -21.84 -30.53 6.15
CA ASP A 82 -22.32 -31.08 4.88
C ASP A 82 -23.85 -31.12 4.78
N SER A 83 -24.40 -30.86 3.59
CA SER A 83 -25.23 -31.86 2.89
C SER A 83 -25.73 -31.38 1.52
N SER A 84 -25.91 -32.38 0.67
CA SER A 84 -26.37 -32.44 -0.71
C SER A 84 -27.89 -32.26 -0.89
N ILE A 85 -28.26 -31.69 -2.04
CA ILE A 85 -29.38 -32.00 -2.97
C ILE A 85 -30.59 -32.78 -2.42
N GLY A 86 -31.81 -32.24 -2.62
CA GLY A 86 -33.06 -33.02 -2.68
C GLY A 86 -34.35 -32.19 -2.57
N ASP A 87 -35.22 -32.33 -3.58
CA ASP A 87 -36.48 -31.63 -3.84
C ASP A 87 -37.64 -31.81 -2.82
N THR A 88 -38.67 -30.93 -2.96
CA THR A 88 -40.13 -31.20 -2.98
C THR A 88 -41.01 -30.51 -1.91
N PHE A 89 -41.97 -29.72 -2.42
CA PHE A 89 -43.28 -29.24 -1.91
C PHE A 89 -43.78 -29.54 -0.48
N SER A 90 -44.34 -28.51 0.20
CA SER A 90 -45.78 -28.35 0.55
C SER A 90 -46.00 -27.41 1.76
N SER A 91 -46.92 -26.44 1.63
CA SER A 91 -47.57 -25.72 2.75
C SER A 91 -48.77 -26.55 3.31
N PRO A 92 -49.67 -26.07 4.23
CA PRO A 92 -49.66 -24.95 5.21
C PRO A 92 -50.21 -25.30 6.63
N GLY A 93 -50.25 -24.31 7.54
CA GLY A 93 -51.09 -24.28 8.78
C GLY A 93 -50.28 -24.36 10.09
N THR A 94 -50.54 -23.66 11.20
CA THR A 94 -51.73 -22.95 11.70
C THR A 94 -51.32 -22.05 12.89
N THR A 95 -52.07 -20.97 13.10
CA THR A 95 -52.14 -19.98 14.20
C THR A 95 -51.71 -20.41 15.61
N GLN A 96 -51.12 -19.47 16.39
CA GLN A 96 -51.71 -18.99 17.66
C GLN A 96 -50.98 -17.75 18.25
N THR A 97 -51.73 -17.06 19.10
CA THR A 97 -51.67 -15.65 19.48
C THR A 97 -51.00 -15.45 20.87
N PHE A 98 -50.33 -14.29 21.06
CA PHE A 98 -49.92 -13.54 22.29
C PHE A 98 -50.28 -14.08 23.71
N PRO A 99 -49.50 -13.79 24.80
CA PRO A 99 -49.23 -12.40 25.23
C PRO A 99 -47.94 -12.08 26.04
N THR A 100 -47.75 -10.76 26.18
CA THR A 100 -46.92 -10.00 27.13
C THR A 100 -47.09 -10.37 28.60
N ALA A 101 -45.99 -10.45 29.35
CA ALA A 101 -45.92 -10.00 30.76
C ALA A 101 -44.45 -9.81 31.22
N SER A 102 -44.23 -8.69 31.91
CA SER A 102 -43.08 -8.31 32.72
C SER A 102 -42.77 -9.29 33.86
N SER A 103 -41.50 -9.40 34.29
CA SER A 103 -41.10 -9.37 35.71
C SER A 103 -39.58 -9.43 35.92
N GLN A 104 -39.17 -8.81 37.01
CA GLN A 104 -37.84 -8.62 37.58
C GLN A 104 -37.21 -9.91 38.16
N ALA A 105 -35.87 -9.99 38.18
CA ALA A 105 -35.08 -10.71 39.21
C ALA A 105 -33.58 -10.34 39.03
N VAL A 106 -33.01 -9.46 39.86
CA VAL A 106 -32.21 -9.72 41.09
C VAL A 106 -30.87 -10.43 40.84
N SER A 107 -29.79 -9.65 41.01
CA SER A 107 -28.38 -10.03 41.08
C SER A 107 -27.92 -10.23 42.54
N PRO A 108 -26.93 -11.10 42.83
CA PRO A 108 -26.41 -11.28 44.19
C PRO A 108 -25.27 -10.30 44.54
N VAL A 109 -25.16 -9.97 45.83
CA VAL A 109 -24.32 -8.92 46.43
C VAL A 109 -23.35 -9.53 47.48
N ARG A 110 -22.16 -8.92 47.62
CA ARG A 110 -21.36 -8.57 48.85
C ARG A 110 -19.86 -8.90 48.69
N ASN A 111 -18.86 -8.09 49.09
CA ASN A 111 -18.79 -6.93 50.00
C ASN A 111 -17.42 -6.19 49.88
N ALA A 112 -17.42 -4.86 50.20
CA ALA A 112 -16.40 -4.03 50.89
C ALA A 112 -15.01 -3.72 50.24
N LEU A 113 -14.33 -2.55 50.35
CA LEU A 113 -14.38 -1.26 51.11
C LEU A 113 -13.42 -0.22 50.36
N PRO A 114 -13.18 1.06 50.76
CA PRO A 114 -13.28 2.25 49.88
C PRO A 114 -12.04 3.20 49.77
N LYS A 115 -12.16 4.22 48.88
CA LYS A 115 -11.50 5.56 48.79
C LYS A 115 -10.62 5.78 47.53
N PRO A 116 -10.33 7.02 47.07
CA PRO A 116 -10.96 8.34 47.31
C PRO A 116 -11.41 9.06 46.00
N LYS A 117 -12.20 10.13 46.15
CA LYS A 117 -12.55 11.07 45.07
C LYS A 117 -11.51 12.19 44.98
N SER A 118 -10.96 12.45 43.78
CA SER A 118 -10.80 13.82 43.22
C SER A 118 -10.09 13.82 41.84
N SER A 119 -10.59 14.70 40.96
CA SER A 119 -9.90 15.41 39.85
C SER A 119 -9.89 14.94 38.39
N THR A 120 -10.56 13.84 37.97
CA THR A 120 -10.48 13.39 36.55
C THR A 120 -11.47 14.04 35.56
N LEU A 121 -12.33 14.96 35.97
CA LEU A 121 -13.32 15.59 35.06
C LEU A 121 -12.84 16.89 34.39
N LEU A 122 -11.74 17.49 34.84
CA LEU A 122 -11.17 18.71 34.23
C LEU A 122 -10.12 18.41 33.13
N GLU A 123 -9.45 17.26 33.19
CA GLU A 123 -8.48 16.82 32.16
C GLU A 123 -9.17 16.28 30.89
N GLN A 124 -10.34 15.66 31.01
CA GLN A 124 -11.09 15.17 29.84
C GLN A 124 -11.75 16.31 29.03
N SER A 125 -12.10 17.41 29.70
CA SER A 125 -12.64 18.63 29.07
C SER A 125 -11.56 19.42 28.31
N SER A 126 -10.35 19.52 28.89
CA SER A 126 -9.22 20.21 28.28
C SER A 126 -8.64 19.44 27.08
N LEU A 127 -8.58 18.11 27.14
CA LEU A 127 -8.24 17.27 25.98
C LEU A 127 -9.28 17.40 24.85
N ALA A 128 -10.59 17.42 25.16
CA ALA A 128 -11.62 17.60 24.14
C ALA A 128 -11.57 19.00 23.48
N MET A 129 -11.19 20.05 24.21
CA MET A 129 -10.97 21.38 23.64
C MET A 129 -9.69 21.47 22.82
N LEU A 130 -8.58 20.85 23.26
CA LEU A 130 -7.33 20.75 22.48
C LEU A 130 -7.54 19.99 21.17
N HIS A 131 -8.30 18.89 21.18
CA HIS A 131 -8.66 18.15 19.97
C HIS A 131 -9.57 18.93 19.02
N LYS A 132 -10.41 19.84 19.55
CA LYS A 132 -11.29 20.70 18.75
C LYS A 132 -10.54 21.90 18.17
N GLU A 133 -9.63 22.52 18.94
CA GLU A 133 -8.70 23.53 18.46
C GLU A 133 -7.71 22.95 17.45
N GLU A 134 -7.18 21.74 17.64
CA GLU A 134 -6.33 21.05 16.66
C GLU A 134 -7.09 20.67 15.39
N ALA A 135 -8.36 20.28 15.48
CA ALA A 135 -9.21 20.06 14.30
C ALA A 135 -9.53 21.36 13.56
N GLU A 136 -9.65 22.48 14.27
CA GLU A 136 -9.80 23.83 13.69
C GLU A 136 -8.46 24.38 13.18
N LYS A 137 -7.32 23.98 13.74
CA LYS A 137 -5.96 24.31 13.29
C LYS A 137 -5.52 23.44 12.09
N GLU A 138 -5.95 22.18 12.01
CA GLU A 138 -5.87 21.32 10.81
C GLU A 138 -6.72 21.91 9.68
N LYS A 139 -7.88 22.53 9.98
CA LYS A 139 -8.64 23.32 9.00
C LYS A 139 -7.92 24.61 8.56
N ARG A 140 -6.93 25.06 9.34
CA ARG A 140 -6.07 26.22 9.06
C ARG A 140 -4.77 25.82 8.33
N GLU A 141 -4.69 24.61 7.77
CA GLU A 141 -3.73 24.33 6.72
C GLU A 141 -4.07 25.17 5.50
N MET A 142 -3.18 26.09 5.15
CA MET A 142 -3.29 26.91 3.94
C MET A 142 -3.30 25.94 2.74
N HIS A 143 -4.48 25.58 2.27
CA HIS A 143 -4.62 24.82 1.03
C HIS A 143 -4.33 25.79 -0.11
N ASP A 144 -3.47 25.38 -1.03
CA ASP A 144 -3.21 26.12 -2.26
C ASP A 144 -4.45 25.95 -3.18
N SER A 145 -5.51 26.68 -2.83
CA SER A 145 -6.90 26.50 -3.27
C SER A 145 -7.17 27.07 -4.66
N LYS A 146 -6.27 26.82 -5.61
CA LYS A 146 -6.41 27.30 -6.99
C LYS A 146 -7.27 26.41 -7.89
N GLU A 147 -7.62 25.20 -7.45
CA GLU A 147 -8.29 24.21 -8.31
C GLU A 147 -9.68 23.84 -7.77
N ASP A 148 -10.71 24.12 -8.56
CA ASP A 148 -12.10 23.80 -8.26
C ASP A 148 -12.41 22.34 -8.69
N PRO A 149 -12.73 21.42 -7.75
CA PRO A 149 -13.00 20.02 -8.07
C PRO A 149 -14.24 19.80 -8.94
N ARG A 150 -15.04 20.85 -9.17
CA ARG A 150 -16.30 20.82 -9.89
C ARG A 150 -16.22 21.50 -11.26
N MET A 151 -15.02 21.83 -11.75
CA MET A 151 -14.83 22.47 -13.06
C MET A 151 -15.50 21.71 -14.22
N PHE A 152 -15.56 20.38 -14.17
CA PHE A 152 -16.27 19.57 -15.18
C PHE A 152 -17.76 19.93 -15.31
N GLN A 153 -18.41 20.40 -14.24
CA GLN A 153 -19.81 20.82 -14.25
C GLN A 153 -20.05 22.08 -15.10
N LYS A 154 -18.99 22.84 -15.41
CA LYS A 154 -19.07 24.00 -16.32
C LYS A 154 -18.95 23.62 -17.80
N GLY A 155 -18.56 22.39 -18.09
CA GLY A 155 -18.32 21.92 -19.47
C GLY A 155 -19.59 21.70 -20.29
N ARG A 156 -20.76 21.60 -19.64
CA ARG A 156 -22.05 21.35 -20.31
C ARG A 156 -23.21 22.07 -19.59
N PRO A 157 -24.19 22.63 -20.32
CA PRO A 157 -25.35 23.28 -19.70
C PRO A 157 -26.25 22.33 -18.89
N GLU A 158 -26.27 21.03 -19.22
CA GLU A 158 -27.06 19.99 -18.54
C GLU A 158 -26.71 19.87 -17.05
N TYR A 159 -25.48 20.20 -16.63
CA TYR A 159 -25.10 20.17 -15.23
C TYR A 159 -25.80 21.22 -14.37
N ARG A 160 -26.42 22.26 -14.96
CA ARG A 160 -27.16 23.28 -14.21
C ARG A 160 -28.36 22.69 -13.46
N SER A 161 -28.96 21.62 -13.96
CA SER A 161 -30.05 20.93 -13.26
C SER A 161 -29.57 19.89 -12.25
N LEU A 162 -28.31 19.45 -12.36
CA LEU A 162 -27.72 18.38 -11.53
C LEU A 162 -26.85 18.87 -10.37
N SER A 163 -26.56 20.17 -10.30
CA SER A 163 -25.57 20.71 -9.37
C SER A 163 -26.00 22.00 -8.68
N CYS A 164 -25.59 22.14 -7.43
CA CYS A 164 -25.74 23.33 -6.62
C CYS A 164 -24.47 24.17 -6.70
N GLY A 165 -24.37 25.01 -7.72
CA GLY A 165 -23.32 26.04 -7.81
C GLY A 165 -22.64 26.17 -9.18
N SER A 166 -23.22 26.99 -10.06
CA SER A 166 -22.55 28.03 -10.89
C SER A 166 -23.59 28.91 -11.58
N ALA A 167 -24.76 29.11 -10.95
CA ALA A 167 -25.70 30.12 -11.41
C ALA A 167 -25.17 31.49 -10.95
N GLU A 168 -25.13 32.40 -11.91
CA GLU A 168 -24.78 33.82 -11.85
C GLU A 168 -25.12 34.49 -10.52
N PRO A 169 -24.42 35.58 -10.12
CA PRO A 169 -24.83 36.39 -8.99
C PRO A 169 -26.29 36.81 -9.21
N ALA A 170 -27.22 36.09 -8.57
CA ALA A 170 -28.57 36.57 -8.42
C ALA A 170 -28.44 37.95 -7.79
N GLN A 171 -29.15 38.94 -8.35
CA GLN A 171 -29.11 40.32 -7.85
C GLN A 171 -29.19 40.29 -6.32
N THR A 172 -28.15 40.82 -5.68
CA THR A 172 -28.06 40.87 -4.23
C THR A 172 -29.26 41.66 -3.71
N LEU A 173 -30.07 41.04 -2.85
CA LEU A 173 -31.25 41.71 -2.32
C LEU A 173 -30.85 42.81 -1.32
N PRO A 174 -31.62 43.91 -1.23
CA PRO A 174 -31.41 44.95 -0.22
C PRO A 174 -31.43 44.37 1.19
N ALA A 175 -30.58 44.90 2.07
CA ALA A 175 -30.46 44.41 3.44
C ALA A 175 -31.77 44.52 4.25
N GLU A 176 -32.60 45.53 3.94
CA GLU A 176 -33.89 45.79 4.58
C GLU A 176 -34.90 44.66 4.37
N GLU A 177 -34.82 43.94 3.24
CA GLU A 177 -35.69 42.79 2.97
C GLU A 177 -35.40 41.62 3.92
N GLY A 178 -34.13 41.44 4.32
CA GLY A 178 -33.74 40.39 5.26
C GLY A 178 -34.39 40.59 6.62
N ASP A 179 -34.35 41.81 7.15
CA ASP A 179 -34.98 42.14 8.43
C ASP A 179 -36.51 42.04 8.37
N TRP A 180 -37.12 42.44 7.25
CA TRP A 180 -38.55 42.26 7.02
C TRP A 180 -38.97 40.77 7.02
N ILE A 181 -38.21 39.89 6.35
CA ILE A 181 -38.46 38.44 6.36
C ILE A 181 -38.38 37.91 7.79
N LEU A 182 -37.31 38.24 8.52
CA LEU A 182 -37.11 37.76 9.88
C LEU A 182 -38.17 38.27 10.86
N GLN A 183 -38.69 39.49 10.67
CA GLN A 183 -39.81 40.04 11.45
C GLN A 183 -41.14 39.35 11.09
N SER A 184 -41.39 39.07 9.82
CA SER A 184 -42.61 38.41 9.34
C SER A 184 -42.76 36.98 9.87
N VAL A 185 -41.64 36.30 10.14
CA VAL A 185 -41.59 34.97 10.76
C VAL A 185 -42.12 34.97 12.21
N ALA A 186 -42.07 36.09 12.91
CA ALA A 186 -42.57 36.21 14.28
C ALA A 186 -44.11 36.29 14.34
N GLY A 187 -44.79 36.67 13.26
CA GLY A 187 -46.20 37.05 13.28
C GLY A 187 -47.24 36.08 12.69
N CYS A 188 -46.87 35.10 11.84
CA CYS A 188 -47.87 34.26 11.14
C CYS A 188 -47.41 32.80 10.92
N GLU A 189 -48.37 31.87 10.83
CA GLU A 189 -48.18 30.54 10.23
C GLU A 189 -48.00 30.70 8.71
N ALA A 190 -46.74 30.81 8.28
CA ALA A 190 -46.41 30.92 6.86
C ALA A 190 -46.77 29.63 6.11
N SER A 191 -47.37 29.77 4.93
CA SER A 191 -47.64 28.62 4.05
C SER A 191 -46.32 27.98 3.60
N PRO A 192 -46.31 26.67 3.25
CA PRO A 192 -45.09 25.96 2.85
C PRO A 192 -44.30 26.65 1.72
N GLY A 193 -44.98 27.25 0.73
CA GLY A 193 -44.34 27.99 -0.35
C GLY A 193 -43.74 29.35 0.09
N ILE A 194 -44.29 30.00 1.12
CA ILE A 194 -43.69 31.22 1.68
C ILE A 194 -42.39 30.88 2.42
N LEU A 195 -42.34 29.74 3.11
CA LEU A 195 -41.12 29.29 3.79
C LEU A 195 -39.98 29.07 2.78
N SER A 196 -40.23 28.39 1.66
CA SER A 196 -39.20 28.16 0.64
C SER A 196 -38.73 29.47 -0.01
N ASP A 197 -39.63 30.44 -0.23
CA ASP A 197 -39.28 31.78 -0.71
C ASP A 197 -38.40 32.55 0.29
N TYR A 198 -38.73 32.52 1.59
CA TYR A 198 -37.93 33.17 2.62
C TYR A 198 -36.49 32.63 2.65
N PHE A 199 -36.29 31.31 2.60
CA PHE A 199 -34.95 30.73 2.52
C PHE A 199 -34.20 31.19 1.26
N LEU A 200 -34.87 31.19 0.10
CA LEU A 200 -34.27 31.65 -1.15
C LEU A 200 -33.85 33.12 -1.09
N ARG A 201 -34.71 34.01 -0.58
CA ARG A 201 -34.40 35.44 -0.47
C ARG A 201 -33.27 35.70 0.52
N LEU A 202 -33.29 35.07 1.70
CA LEU A 202 -32.20 35.17 2.67
C LEU A 202 -30.86 34.68 2.08
N SER A 203 -30.89 33.65 1.22
CA SER A 203 -29.70 33.12 0.55
C SER A 203 -29.03 34.11 -0.43
N ARG A 204 -29.76 35.14 -0.85
CA ARG A 204 -29.30 36.20 -1.78
C ARG A 204 -28.82 37.47 -1.07
N LEU A 205 -28.81 37.49 0.27
CA LEU A 205 -28.26 38.61 1.03
C LEU A 205 -26.73 38.72 0.88
N PRO A 206 -26.15 39.90 1.11
CA PRO A 206 -24.70 40.09 1.17
C PRO A 206 -24.02 39.09 2.13
N ALA A 207 -22.80 38.67 1.81
CA ALA A 207 -22.08 37.62 2.54
C ALA A 207 -21.94 37.92 4.05
N GLU A 208 -21.67 39.18 4.40
CA GLU A 208 -21.55 39.66 5.78
C GLU A 208 -22.82 39.44 6.60
N ARG A 209 -23.99 39.71 5.99
CA ARG A 209 -25.29 39.51 6.64
C ARG A 209 -25.64 38.02 6.73
N ARG A 210 -25.32 37.23 5.71
CA ARG A 210 -25.53 35.77 5.74
C ARG A 210 -24.78 35.12 6.90
N ALA A 211 -23.55 35.56 7.19
CA ALA A 211 -22.78 35.06 8.32
C ALA A 211 -23.45 35.36 9.68
N ALA A 212 -24.08 36.53 9.82
CA ALA A 212 -24.78 36.93 11.03
C ALA A 212 -26.13 36.21 11.24
N LEU A 213 -26.80 35.77 10.16
CA LEU A 213 -28.12 35.10 10.23
C LEU A 213 -28.11 33.85 11.11
N LEU A 214 -27.03 33.07 11.07
CA LEU A 214 -26.94 31.81 11.81
C LEU A 214 -27.01 32.01 13.34
N SER A 215 -26.68 33.21 13.81
CA SER A 215 -26.78 33.59 15.23
C SER A 215 -28.08 34.33 15.57
N ASP A 216 -28.93 34.63 14.58
CA ASP A 216 -30.19 35.35 14.79
C ASP A 216 -31.30 34.39 15.28
N PRO A 217 -31.91 34.63 16.46
CA PRO A 217 -33.01 33.81 16.97
C PRO A 217 -34.21 33.71 16.01
N ARG A 218 -34.46 34.74 15.20
CA ARG A 218 -35.55 34.77 14.20
C ARG A 218 -35.28 33.79 13.07
N PHE A 219 -34.02 33.62 12.66
CA PHE A 219 -33.63 32.61 11.67
C PHE A 219 -33.75 31.19 12.24
N SER A 220 -33.43 31.00 13.52
CA SER A 220 -33.70 29.74 14.22
C SER A 220 -35.20 29.41 14.26
N ALA A 221 -36.05 30.40 14.52
CA ALA A 221 -37.50 30.24 14.46
C ALA A 221 -38.00 29.87 13.05
N LEU A 222 -37.45 30.49 12.00
CA LEU A 222 -37.73 30.12 10.61
C LEU A 222 -37.35 28.66 10.32
N CYS A 223 -36.16 28.23 10.76
CA CYS A 223 -35.72 26.85 10.62
C CYS A 223 -36.65 25.88 11.36
N HIS A 224 -37.07 26.21 12.58
CA HIS A 224 -38.01 25.39 13.34
C HIS A 224 -39.35 25.24 12.61
N ARG A 225 -39.91 26.35 12.10
CA ARG A 225 -41.14 26.31 11.29
C ARG A 225 -40.99 25.43 10.05
N ALA A 226 -39.86 25.52 9.34
CA ALA A 226 -39.58 24.65 8.19
C ALA A 226 -39.52 23.17 8.58
N VAL A 227 -38.93 22.84 9.74
CA VAL A 227 -38.91 21.46 10.26
C VAL A 227 -40.33 20.99 10.61
N THR A 228 -41.16 21.82 11.24
CA THR A 228 -42.54 21.47 11.58
C THR A 228 -43.40 21.27 10.32
N ALA A 229 -43.23 22.13 9.31
CA ALA A 229 -43.95 22.06 8.05
C ALA A 229 -43.35 21.08 7.02
N ILE A 230 -42.30 20.32 7.38
CA ILE A 230 -41.46 19.63 6.39
C ILE A 230 -42.22 18.61 5.53
N ARG A 231 -43.21 17.93 6.12
CA ARG A 231 -44.08 16.96 5.42
C ARG A 231 -45.09 17.63 4.49
N LEU A 232 -45.38 18.92 4.71
CA LEU A 232 -46.32 19.71 3.91
C LEU A 232 -45.64 20.41 2.73
N LEU A 233 -44.32 20.56 2.75
CA LEU A 233 -43.55 21.13 1.65
C LEU A 233 -43.61 20.22 0.42
N SER A 234 -43.76 20.80 -0.76
CA SER A 234 -43.56 20.07 -2.01
C SER A 234 -42.09 19.65 -2.18
N THR A 235 -41.81 18.66 -3.03
CA THR A 235 -40.42 18.27 -3.31
C THR A 235 -39.59 19.43 -3.87
N PRO A 236 -40.07 20.25 -4.83
CA PRO A 236 -39.37 21.45 -5.27
C PRO A 236 -39.08 22.45 -4.15
N ASP A 237 -40.04 22.71 -3.26
CA ASP A 237 -39.86 23.62 -2.12
C ASP A 237 -38.76 23.14 -1.18
N LEU A 238 -38.76 21.84 -0.87
CA LEU A 238 -37.74 21.24 -0.01
C LEU A 238 -36.34 21.30 -0.65
N ILE A 239 -36.24 21.06 -1.95
CA ILE A 239 -34.98 21.22 -2.71
C ILE A 239 -34.52 22.68 -2.66
N GLN A 240 -35.43 23.64 -2.83
CA GLN A 240 -35.11 25.07 -2.76
C GLN A 240 -34.56 25.47 -1.39
N ILE A 241 -35.17 24.99 -0.30
CA ILE A 241 -34.66 25.21 1.06
C ILE A 241 -33.26 24.63 1.21
N LEU A 242 -33.03 23.37 0.77
CA LEU A 242 -31.72 22.75 0.86
C LEU A 242 -30.65 23.51 0.03
N LYS A 243 -31.00 23.95 -1.18
CA LYS A 243 -30.12 24.78 -2.03
C LYS A 243 -29.78 26.10 -1.37
N ALA A 244 -30.75 26.75 -0.72
CA ALA A 244 -30.54 28.00 0.01
C ALA A 244 -29.59 27.84 1.21
N CYS A 245 -29.59 26.67 1.86
CA CYS A 245 -28.66 26.38 2.96
C CYS A 245 -27.18 26.47 2.55
N VAL A 246 -26.83 26.21 1.28
CA VAL A 246 -25.46 26.23 0.77
C VAL A 246 -24.82 27.63 0.86
N PRO A 247 -25.34 28.67 0.19
CA PRO A 247 -24.83 30.03 0.34
C PRO A 247 -25.09 30.60 1.74
N LEU A 248 -26.12 30.15 2.48
CA LEU A 248 -26.30 30.54 3.89
C LEU A 248 -25.23 29.94 4.82
N ALA A 249 -24.36 29.05 4.30
CA ALA A 249 -23.31 28.37 5.07
C ALA A 249 -23.86 27.66 6.32
N VAL A 250 -25.06 27.06 6.21
CA VAL A 250 -25.68 26.33 7.33
C VAL A 250 -24.76 25.18 7.74
N PRO A 251 -24.36 25.09 9.03
CA PRO A 251 -23.43 24.06 9.48
C PRO A 251 -23.95 22.65 9.23
N ALA A 252 -23.07 21.71 8.87
CA ALA A 252 -23.43 20.32 8.59
C ALA A 252 -24.21 19.62 9.73
N SER A 253 -24.01 20.06 10.98
CA SER A 253 -24.68 19.55 12.18
C SER A 253 -26.04 20.19 12.49
N HIS A 254 -26.48 21.18 11.72
CA HIS A 254 -27.69 21.94 12.03
C HIS A 254 -28.95 21.06 11.97
N PRO A 255 -29.89 21.16 12.95
CA PRO A 255 -31.08 20.29 13.04
C PRO A 255 -31.98 20.29 11.80
N LEU A 256 -32.10 21.43 11.11
CA LEU A 256 -32.84 21.53 9.84
C LEU A 256 -32.36 20.48 8.82
N LEU A 257 -31.04 20.30 8.70
CA LEU A 257 -30.46 19.35 7.73
C LEU A 257 -30.77 17.90 8.09
N ASN A 258 -30.90 17.57 9.38
CA ASN A 258 -31.33 16.23 9.80
C ASN A 258 -32.77 15.94 9.35
N ALA A 259 -33.67 16.91 9.53
CA ALA A 259 -35.05 16.78 9.09
C ALA A 259 -35.15 16.67 7.56
N CYS A 260 -34.39 17.50 6.82
CA CYS A 260 -34.30 17.43 5.37
C CYS A 260 -33.80 16.06 4.89
N GLU A 261 -32.72 15.52 5.46
CA GLU A 261 -32.21 14.20 5.07
C GLU A 261 -33.26 13.10 5.28
N ALA A 262 -33.93 13.09 6.43
CA ALA A 262 -34.97 12.10 6.74
C ALA A 262 -36.16 12.20 5.76
N GLU A 263 -36.54 13.42 5.39
CA GLU A 263 -37.61 13.67 4.42
C GLU A 263 -37.21 13.23 3.00
N PHE A 264 -36.00 13.60 2.55
CA PHE A 264 -35.48 13.18 1.25
C PHE A 264 -35.31 11.68 1.14
N CYS A 265 -34.87 10.99 2.20
CA CYS A 265 -34.81 9.53 2.21
C CYS A 265 -36.20 8.90 2.03
N ARG A 266 -37.26 9.51 2.58
CA ARG A 266 -38.62 9.00 2.43
C ARG A 266 -39.18 9.19 1.03
N ARG A 267 -38.89 10.33 0.40
CA ARG A 267 -39.40 10.70 -0.93
C ARG A 267 -38.53 10.21 -2.09
N ALA A 268 -37.33 9.68 -1.81
CA ALA A 268 -36.32 9.43 -2.83
C ALA A 268 -36.81 8.57 -4.01
N TRP A 269 -37.68 7.59 -3.78
CA TRP A 269 -38.23 6.73 -4.84
C TRP A 269 -39.31 7.42 -5.69
N ASP A 270 -39.93 8.48 -5.18
CA ASP A 270 -40.92 9.30 -5.91
C ASP A 270 -40.26 10.45 -6.70
N MET A 271 -38.94 10.64 -6.51
CA MET A 271 -38.16 11.69 -7.16
C MET A 271 -37.56 11.20 -8.48
N GLY A 272 -37.34 12.14 -9.40
CA GLY A 272 -36.54 11.87 -10.59
C GLY A 272 -35.04 11.85 -10.29
N LEU A 273 -34.25 11.09 -11.07
CA LEU A 273 -32.80 10.98 -10.86
C LEU A 273 -32.08 12.34 -10.88
N GLU A 274 -32.50 13.26 -11.73
CA GLU A 274 -31.96 14.63 -11.77
C GLU A 274 -32.06 15.33 -10.40
N GLN A 275 -33.24 15.25 -9.78
CA GLN A 275 -33.48 15.82 -8.45
C GLN A 275 -32.64 15.12 -7.39
N LEU A 276 -32.48 13.80 -7.49
CA LEU A 276 -31.67 13.04 -6.54
C LEU A 276 -30.19 13.42 -6.60
N LEU A 277 -29.64 13.57 -7.82
CA LEU A 277 -28.26 13.99 -8.02
C LEU A 277 -28.04 15.44 -7.56
N LEU A 278 -29.00 16.34 -7.81
CA LEU A 278 -28.96 17.72 -7.33
C LEU A 278 -28.93 17.78 -5.79
N VAL A 279 -29.77 17.00 -5.12
CA VAL A 279 -29.79 16.93 -3.66
C VAL A 279 -28.49 16.35 -3.11
N ALA A 280 -27.95 15.31 -3.74
CA ALA A 280 -26.63 14.76 -3.39
C ALA A 280 -25.50 15.80 -3.54
N ASP A 281 -25.54 16.61 -4.61
CA ASP A 281 -24.59 17.69 -4.83
C ASP A 281 -24.74 18.80 -3.78
N CYS A 282 -25.96 19.15 -3.35
CA CYS A 282 -26.19 20.07 -2.24
C CYS A 282 -25.57 19.55 -0.93
N TRP A 283 -25.77 18.26 -0.61
CA TRP A 283 -25.16 17.65 0.57
C TRP A 283 -23.64 17.70 0.53
N ARG A 284 -23.07 17.50 -0.66
CA ARG A 284 -21.64 17.66 -0.89
C ARG A 284 -21.17 19.10 -0.65
N CYS A 285 -21.93 20.10 -1.09
CA CYS A 285 -21.61 21.52 -0.86
C CYS A 285 -21.68 21.92 0.62
N LEU A 286 -22.58 21.30 1.38
CA LEU A 286 -22.74 21.49 2.82
C LEU A 286 -21.73 20.69 3.65
N GLU A 287 -20.83 19.94 3.00
CA GLU A 287 -19.87 19.04 3.65
C GLU A 287 -20.52 18.05 4.63
N ARG A 288 -21.78 17.66 4.36
CA ARG A 288 -22.56 16.75 5.21
C ARG A 288 -22.46 15.31 4.71
N SER A 289 -22.15 14.40 5.62
CA SER A 289 -22.21 12.95 5.34
C SER A 289 -23.65 12.45 5.41
N VAL A 290 -24.14 11.88 4.31
CA VAL A 290 -25.54 11.40 4.17
C VAL A 290 -25.60 9.96 3.64
N PRO A 291 -25.04 8.97 4.37
CA PRO A 291 -24.85 7.61 3.86
C PRO A 291 -26.16 6.89 3.53
N SER A 292 -27.24 7.16 4.29
CA SER A 292 -28.56 6.57 4.05
C SER A 292 -29.15 7.06 2.73
N TYR A 293 -29.11 8.38 2.50
CA TYR A 293 -29.58 8.98 1.27
C TYR A 293 -28.79 8.48 0.05
N LEU A 294 -27.45 8.46 0.15
CA LEU A 294 -26.60 7.94 -0.93
C LEU A 294 -26.86 6.46 -1.23
N GLY A 295 -27.13 5.65 -0.21
CA GLY A 295 -27.51 4.24 -0.40
C GLY A 295 -28.78 4.09 -1.25
N ILE A 296 -29.79 4.94 -1.03
CA ILE A 296 -31.03 4.93 -1.80
C ILE A 296 -30.77 5.42 -3.23
N LEU A 297 -30.07 6.56 -3.40
CA LEU A 297 -29.68 7.09 -4.71
C LEU A 297 -28.95 6.04 -5.54
N PHE A 298 -27.98 5.34 -4.96
CA PHE A 298 -27.22 4.32 -5.68
C PHE A 298 -28.07 3.12 -6.07
N SER A 299 -29.01 2.71 -5.22
CA SER A 299 -29.96 1.64 -5.52
C SER A 299 -30.90 2.04 -6.67
N TYR A 300 -31.41 3.27 -6.64
CA TYR A 300 -32.22 3.86 -7.71
C TYR A 300 -31.43 3.90 -9.03
N ALA A 301 -30.22 4.47 -9.02
CA ALA A 301 -29.37 4.55 -10.21
C ALA A 301 -29.01 3.17 -10.78
N ASN A 302 -28.89 2.14 -9.94
CA ASN A 302 -28.63 0.77 -10.39
C ASN A 302 -29.82 0.19 -11.17
N LEU A 303 -31.05 0.47 -10.74
CA LEU A 303 -32.29 0.05 -11.41
C LEU A 303 -32.45 0.79 -12.75
N HIS A 304 -32.19 2.09 -12.77
CA HIS A 304 -32.34 2.97 -13.93
C HIS A 304 -31.05 3.13 -14.77
N TRP A 305 -30.09 2.21 -14.64
CA TRP A 305 -28.75 2.37 -15.22
C TRP A 305 -28.74 2.60 -16.74
N LYS A 306 -29.66 1.94 -17.46
CA LYS A 306 -29.74 2.03 -18.93
C LYS A 306 -30.27 3.38 -19.42
N GLU A 307 -30.94 4.13 -18.56
CA GLU A 307 -31.58 5.41 -18.86
C GLU A 307 -30.68 6.62 -18.54
N LEU A 308 -29.50 6.38 -17.96
CA LEU A 308 -28.57 7.43 -17.58
C LEU A 308 -28.10 8.22 -18.80
N THR A 309 -28.32 9.53 -18.76
CA THR A 309 -27.63 10.46 -19.65
C THR A 309 -26.14 10.55 -19.28
N LEU A 310 -25.32 10.99 -20.22
CA LEU A 310 -23.87 11.13 -20.01
C LEU A 310 -23.55 12.08 -18.83
N PRO A 311 -24.16 13.28 -18.70
CA PRO A 311 -23.93 14.16 -17.54
C PRO A 311 -24.34 13.53 -16.21
N GLN A 312 -25.49 12.83 -16.17
CA GLN A 312 -25.94 12.11 -14.97
C GLN A 312 -24.98 11.01 -14.55
N PHE A 313 -24.42 10.26 -15.51
CA PHE A 313 -23.42 9.22 -15.25
C PHE A 313 -22.13 9.81 -14.62
N VAL A 314 -21.59 10.89 -15.20
CA VAL A 314 -20.39 11.55 -14.66
C VAL A 314 -20.67 12.13 -13.27
N GLN A 315 -21.81 12.81 -13.09
CA GLN A 315 -22.21 13.37 -11.79
C GLN A 315 -22.37 12.28 -10.73
N LEU A 316 -22.98 11.14 -11.09
CA LEU A 316 -23.12 9.99 -10.20
C LEU A 316 -21.75 9.46 -9.76
N LEU A 317 -20.78 9.31 -10.66
CA LEU A 317 -19.43 8.86 -10.32
C LEU A 317 -18.67 9.86 -9.45
N TYR A 318 -18.86 11.15 -9.70
CA TYR A 318 -18.34 12.21 -8.83
C TYR A 318 -18.90 12.06 -7.40
N ILE A 319 -20.22 11.93 -7.25
CA ILE A 319 -20.89 11.75 -5.95
C ILE A 319 -20.45 10.45 -5.26
N ILE A 320 -20.32 9.33 -5.99
CA ILE A 320 -19.78 8.07 -5.47
C ILE A 320 -18.37 8.28 -4.89
N GLY A 321 -17.54 9.03 -5.60
CA GLY A 321 -16.20 9.40 -5.13
C GLY A 321 -16.21 10.21 -3.85
N GLU A 322 -17.05 11.24 -3.77
CA GLU A 322 -17.18 12.07 -2.56
C GLU A 322 -17.71 11.27 -1.36
N GLY A 323 -18.62 10.31 -1.60
CA GLY A 323 -19.09 9.36 -0.60
C GLY A 323 -18.06 8.29 -0.20
N ARG A 324 -16.94 8.18 -0.94
CA ARG A 324 -15.81 7.23 -0.75
C ARG A 324 -16.22 5.75 -0.71
N ARG A 325 -17.40 5.40 -1.20
CA ARG A 325 -17.94 4.04 -1.20
C ARG A 325 -18.73 3.82 -2.49
N SER A 326 -18.33 2.80 -3.25
CA SER A 326 -19.04 2.35 -4.44
C SER A 326 -19.83 1.08 -4.14
N PRO A 327 -21.10 0.98 -4.55
CA PRO A 327 -21.82 -0.29 -4.56
C PRO A 327 -21.17 -1.28 -5.53
N ALA A 328 -21.12 -2.56 -5.15
CA ALA A 328 -20.50 -3.62 -5.95
C ALA A 328 -21.19 -3.81 -7.30
N ASP A 329 -22.52 -3.74 -7.32
CA ASP A 329 -23.33 -3.94 -8.54
C ASP A 329 -23.12 -2.83 -9.58
N LEU A 330 -22.87 -1.60 -9.12
CA LEU A 330 -22.55 -0.48 -10.00
C LEU A 330 -21.14 -0.62 -10.58
N ALA A 331 -20.17 -1.06 -9.77
CA ALA A 331 -18.78 -1.15 -10.20
C ALA A 331 -18.59 -2.02 -11.45
N GLN A 332 -19.35 -3.11 -11.58
CA GLN A 332 -19.29 -4.00 -12.75
C GLN A 332 -19.78 -3.34 -14.05
N LYS A 333 -20.76 -2.42 -13.95
CA LYS A 333 -21.36 -1.75 -15.11
C LYS A 333 -20.58 -0.50 -15.55
N VAL A 334 -19.81 0.10 -14.65
CA VAL A 334 -19.08 1.35 -14.90
C VAL A 334 -18.07 1.20 -16.04
N GLU A 335 -17.30 0.12 -16.07
CA GLU A 335 -16.27 -0.10 -17.11
C GLU A 335 -16.85 -0.12 -18.53
N SER A 336 -17.96 -0.85 -18.73
CA SER A 336 -18.59 -0.96 -20.04
C SER A 336 -19.22 0.38 -20.48
N THR A 337 -19.82 1.13 -19.55
CA THR A 337 -20.32 2.48 -19.84
C THR A 337 -19.19 3.45 -20.19
N ILE A 338 -18.05 3.41 -19.48
CA ILE A 338 -16.87 4.22 -19.80
C ILE A 338 -16.39 3.94 -21.22
N LEU A 339 -16.21 2.66 -21.58
CA LEU A 339 -15.74 2.30 -22.92
C LEU A 339 -16.72 2.73 -24.01
N LYS A 340 -18.02 2.52 -23.80
CA LYS A 340 -19.07 2.87 -24.76
C LYS A 340 -19.10 4.36 -25.08
N HIS A 341 -18.88 5.21 -24.06
CA HIS A 341 -19.00 6.66 -24.17
C HIS A 341 -17.66 7.39 -24.12
N LEU A 342 -16.54 6.67 -24.20
CA LEU A 342 -15.18 7.22 -24.03
C LEU A 342 -14.96 8.42 -24.94
N ASP A 343 -15.43 8.33 -26.19
CA ASP A 343 -15.22 9.38 -27.18
C ASP A 343 -16.08 10.62 -26.98
N ALA A 344 -17.19 10.47 -26.26
CA ALA A 344 -18.15 11.54 -25.99
C ALA A 344 -17.83 12.35 -24.72
N PHE A 345 -17.02 11.81 -23.79
CA PHE A 345 -16.63 12.54 -22.58
C PHE A 345 -15.65 13.68 -22.89
N THR A 346 -15.86 14.84 -22.28
CA THR A 346 -14.82 15.87 -22.21
C THR A 346 -13.65 15.40 -21.34
N LEU A 347 -12.47 16.03 -21.49
CA LEU A 347 -11.30 15.68 -20.67
C LEU A 347 -11.53 15.98 -19.18
N GLU A 348 -12.28 17.03 -18.86
CA GLU A 348 -12.66 17.35 -17.49
C GLU A 348 -13.60 16.30 -16.88
N GLU A 349 -14.58 15.80 -17.66
CA GLU A 349 -15.44 14.68 -17.25
C GLU A 349 -14.63 13.41 -17.01
N LEU A 350 -13.64 13.11 -17.85
CA LEU A 350 -12.73 11.98 -17.63
C LEU A 350 -11.90 12.13 -16.35
N GLY A 351 -11.42 13.35 -16.07
CA GLY A 351 -10.76 13.65 -14.81
C GLY A 351 -11.68 13.41 -13.61
N ALA A 352 -12.94 13.82 -13.69
CA ALA A 352 -13.95 13.61 -12.64
C ALA A 352 -14.28 12.12 -12.44
N ILE A 353 -14.44 11.36 -13.54
CA ILE A 353 -14.63 9.90 -13.53
C ILE A 353 -13.45 9.22 -12.82
N CYS A 354 -12.22 9.54 -13.22
CA CYS A 354 -11.02 8.97 -12.60
C CYS A 354 -10.91 9.34 -11.11
N LEU A 355 -11.26 10.57 -10.73
CA LEU A 355 -11.29 10.98 -9.33
C LEU A 355 -12.32 10.19 -8.53
N GLY A 356 -13.52 10.01 -9.10
CA GLY A 356 -14.61 9.24 -8.51
C GLY A 356 -14.19 7.83 -8.17
N LEU A 357 -13.70 7.12 -9.18
CA LEU A 357 -13.18 5.75 -9.08
C LEU A 357 -12.05 5.61 -8.06
N PHE A 358 -11.09 6.54 -8.09
CA PHE A 358 -9.96 6.53 -7.16
C PHE A 358 -10.42 6.67 -5.71
N LYS A 359 -11.31 7.63 -5.43
CA LYS A 359 -11.79 7.92 -4.07
C LYS A 359 -12.70 6.82 -3.53
N SER A 360 -13.47 6.16 -4.38
CA SER A 360 -14.34 5.05 -4.00
C SER A 360 -13.64 3.70 -3.93
N LEU A 361 -12.33 3.66 -4.20
CA LEU A 361 -11.51 2.45 -4.29
C LEU A 361 -12.02 1.44 -5.34
N SER A 362 -12.77 1.93 -6.32
CA SER A 362 -13.27 1.13 -7.44
C SER A 362 -12.16 0.94 -8.44
N GLY A 363 -11.62 -0.27 -8.51
CA GLY A 363 -10.69 -0.65 -9.59
C GLY A 363 -11.37 -0.58 -10.95
N ILE A 364 -10.58 -0.29 -11.98
CA ILE A 364 -10.93 -0.52 -13.37
C ILE A 364 -9.90 -1.47 -13.97
N SER A 365 -10.30 -2.24 -14.99
CA SER A 365 -9.39 -3.09 -15.72
C SER A 365 -8.28 -2.28 -16.40
N GLU A 366 -7.12 -2.93 -16.55
CA GLU A 366 -5.98 -2.37 -17.28
C GLU A 366 -6.35 -1.99 -18.71
N HIS A 367 -7.29 -2.71 -19.33
CA HIS A 367 -7.79 -2.38 -20.66
C HIS A 367 -8.50 -1.03 -20.69
N VAL A 368 -9.44 -0.77 -19.77
CA VAL A 368 -10.15 0.52 -19.69
C VAL A 368 -9.18 1.65 -19.39
N MET A 369 -8.27 1.46 -18.42
CA MET A 369 -7.28 2.47 -18.07
C MET A 369 -6.36 2.79 -19.26
N ARG A 370 -5.97 1.78 -20.06
CA ARG A 370 -5.17 1.98 -21.27
C ARG A 370 -5.91 2.84 -22.29
N ARG A 371 -7.18 2.55 -22.54
CA ARG A 371 -8.01 3.35 -23.46
C ARG A 371 -8.17 4.80 -23.01
N ILE A 372 -8.33 5.04 -21.70
CA ILE A 372 -8.33 6.40 -21.13
C ILE A 372 -6.97 7.07 -21.35
N ALA A 373 -5.87 6.38 -21.05
CA ALA A 373 -4.52 6.91 -21.21
C ALA A 373 -4.17 7.21 -22.67
N ASP A 374 -4.60 6.38 -23.62
CA ASP A 374 -4.47 6.63 -25.07
C ASP A 374 -5.15 7.96 -25.44
N ARG A 375 -6.43 8.14 -25.05
CA ARG A 375 -7.20 9.35 -25.34
C ARG A 375 -6.54 10.59 -24.74
N VAL A 376 -6.16 10.54 -23.46
CA VAL A 376 -5.51 11.67 -22.78
C VAL A 376 -4.16 12.01 -23.40
N SER A 377 -3.40 11.00 -23.86
CA SER A 377 -2.09 11.24 -24.48
C SER A 377 -2.15 12.00 -25.80
N LEU A 378 -3.29 11.98 -26.50
CA LEU A 378 -3.47 12.69 -27.76
C LEU A 378 -3.89 14.16 -27.59
N GLN A 379 -4.46 14.52 -26.43
CA GLN A 379 -5.09 15.83 -26.20
C GLN A 379 -4.72 16.40 -24.82
N MET A 380 -3.52 16.07 -24.32
CA MET A 380 -3.09 16.45 -22.97
C MET A 380 -3.00 17.96 -22.77
N GLU A 381 -2.62 18.69 -23.82
CA GLU A 381 -2.52 20.15 -23.81
C GLU A 381 -3.87 20.82 -23.50
N ASP A 382 -4.98 20.24 -23.94
CA ASP A 382 -6.33 20.78 -23.72
C ASP A 382 -6.90 20.43 -22.34
N MET A 383 -6.30 19.46 -21.63
CA MET A 383 -6.76 19.00 -20.32
C MET A 383 -6.24 19.91 -19.20
N SER A 384 -7.07 20.28 -18.23
CA SER A 384 -6.58 20.98 -17.04
C SER A 384 -5.62 20.10 -16.22
N THR A 385 -4.68 20.74 -15.51
CA THR A 385 -3.77 20.02 -14.62
C THR A 385 -4.52 19.25 -13.52
N TYR A 386 -5.61 19.81 -13.01
CA TYR A 386 -6.46 19.16 -12.00
C TYR A 386 -7.02 17.83 -12.52
N ALA A 387 -7.64 17.85 -13.70
CA ALA A 387 -8.23 16.67 -14.31
C ALA A 387 -7.15 15.63 -14.66
N LEU A 388 -6.03 16.08 -15.23
CA LEU A 388 -4.89 15.23 -15.57
C LEU A 388 -4.32 14.52 -14.34
N VAL A 389 -4.13 15.23 -13.23
CA VAL A 389 -3.69 14.64 -11.95
C VAL A 389 -4.62 13.51 -11.49
N ASN A 390 -5.93 13.60 -11.74
CA ASN A 390 -6.87 12.55 -11.39
C ASN A 390 -6.75 11.32 -12.28
N VAL A 391 -6.46 11.51 -13.57
CA VAL A 391 -6.07 10.40 -14.47
C VAL A 391 -4.79 9.73 -13.97
N LEU A 392 -3.77 10.52 -13.58
CA LEU A 392 -2.51 9.98 -13.04
C LEU A 392 -2.70 9.21 -11.72
N LYS A 393 -3.65 9.64 -10.86
CA LYS A 393 -4.03 8.86 -9.66
C LYS A 393 -4.53 7.47 -10.03
N MET A 394 -5.41 7.37 -11.03
CA MET A 394 -5.93 6.09 -11.51
C MET A 394 -4.87 5.24 -12.21
N LEU A 395 -3.99 5.86 -13.00
CA LEU A 395 -2.85 5.19 -13.64
C LEU A 395 -1.96 4.50 -12.60
N ARG A 396 -1.61 5.22 -11.51
CA ARG A 396 -0.87 4.64 -10.38
C ARG A 396 -1.66 3.57 -9.64
N TYR A 397 -2.96 3.78 -9.41
CA TYR A 397 -3.81 2.85 -8.69
C TYR A 397 -3.92 1.49 -9.40
N THR A 398 -4.04 1.52 -10.73
CA THR A 398 -4.05 0.33 -11.60
C THR A 398 -2.65 -0.23 -11.86
N ARG A 399 -1.59 0.49 -11.49
CA ARG A 399 -0.17 0.16 -11.74
C ARG A 399 0.15 -0.08 -13.22
N MET A 400 -0.55 0.62 -14.10
CA MET A 400 -0.37 0.49 -15.54
C MET A 400 0.77 1.41 -16.00
N ASP A 401 1.76 0.86 -16.71
CA ASP A 401 2.72 1.65 -17.47
C ASP A 401 2.12 2.08 -18.81
N HIS A 402 2.36 3.33 -19.19
CA HIS A 402 1.85 3.90 -20.44
C HIS A 402 2.84 4.91 -21.06
N VAL A 403 3.77 4.39 -21.85
CA VAL A 403 4.88 5.18 -22.43
C VAL A 403 4.41 6.41 -23.22
N PRO A 404 3.39 6.35 -24.11
CA PRO A 404 2.95 7.54 -24.85
C PRO A 404 2.45 8.66 -23.94
N LEU A 405 1.69 8.32 -22.90
CA LEU A 405 1.17 9.28 -21.92
C LEU A 405 2.33 9.87 -21.11
N MET A 406 3.26 9.05 -20.62
CA MET A 406 4.40 9.55 -19.84
C MET A 406 5.32 10.46 -20.66
N ARG A 407 5.53 10.15 -21.95
CA ARG A 407 6.30 11.01 -22.85
C ARG A 407 5.61 12.36 -23.06
N GLU A 408 4.30 12.37 -23.26
CA GLU A 408 3.56 13.62 -23.44
C GLU A 408 3.51 14.43 -22.14
N LEU A 409 3.39 13.76 -21.00
CA LEU A 409 3.49 14.36 -19.67
C LEU A 409 4.81 15.10 -19.49
N GLY A 410 5.93 14.51 -19.92
CA GLY A 410 7.26 15.12 -19.89
C GLY A 410 7.35 16.44 -20.68
N LYS A 411 6.58 16.58 -21.76
CA LYS A 411 6.56 17.82 -22.57
C LYS A 411 5.67 18.91 -21.98
N VAL A 412 4.46 18.53 -21.56
CA VAL A 412 3.40 19.49 -21.20
C VAL A 412 3.55 20.02 -19.79
N ILE A 413 3.98 19.19 -18.84
CA ILE A 413 3.96 19.51 -17.41
C ILE A 413 5.02 20.51 -16.96
N PRO A 414 6.28 20.49 -17.44
CA PRO A 414 7.31 21.41 -16.95
C PRO A 414 6.86 22.88 -16.95
N ALA A 415 6.22 23.32 -18.04
CA ALA A 415 5.69 24.69 -18.16
C ALA A 415 4.52 24.99 -17.20
N ARG A 416 3.77 23.96 -16.77
CA ARG A 416 2.60 24.11 -15.89
C ARG A 416 2.94 24.10 -14.40
N ILE A 417 4.08 23.52 -14.02
CA ILE A 417 4.47 23.36 -12.61
C ILE A 417 4.45 24.68 -11.81
N PRO A 418 4.99 25.82 -12.31
CA PRO A 418 4.97 27.07 -11.57
C PRO A 418 3.56 27.57 -11.21
N ALA A 419 2.55 27.30 -12.05
CA ALA A 419 1.16 27.68 -11.79
C ALA A 419 0.35 26.62 -11.03
N THR A 420 0.81 25.36 -11.03
CA THR A 420 0.12 24.23 -10.40
C THR A 420 0.19 24.30 -8.88
N ASN A 421 -0.88 23.86 -8.21
CA ASN A 421 -0.87 23.80 -6.75
C ASN A 421 0.06 22.71 -6.19
N ILE A 422 0.44 22.83 -4.92
CA ILE A 422 1.40 21.93 -4.28
C ILE A 422 0.95 20.45 -4.30
N GLN A 423 -0.36 20.19 -4.15
CA GLN A 423 -0.90 18.83 -4.15
C GLN A 423 -0.88 18.19 -5.54
N GLY A 424 -1.10 18.98 -6.58
CA GLY A 424 -0.99 18.59 -7.98
C GLY A 424 0.45 18.26 -8.34
N ILE A 425 1.41 19.13 -7.98
CA ILE A 425 2.84 18.91 -8.17
C ILE A 425 3.29 17.62 -7.44
N MET A 426 2.81 17.39 -6.22
CA MET A 426 3.09 16.16 -5.48
C MET A 426 2.59 14.92 -6.22
N HIS A 427 1.35 14.95 -6.71
CA HIS A 427 0.79 13.82 -7.45
C HIS A 427 1.48 13.59 -8.80
N ILE A 428 1.92 14.63 -9.49
CA ILE A 428 2.74 14.49 -10.71
C ILE A 428 4.05 13.78 -10.36
N THR A 429 4.79 14.29 -9.38
CA THR A 429 6.09 13.73 -8.93
C THR A 429 5.95 12.27 -8.49
N LEU A 430 4.89 11.97 -7.73
CA LEU A 430 4.59 10.60 -7.28
C LEU A 430 4.27 9.65 -8.45
N THR A 431 3.77 10.15 -9.58
CA THR A 431 3.56 9.33 -10.79
C THR A 431 4.87 8.78 -11.30
N TYR A 432 5.86 9.64 -11.48
CA TYR A 432 7.19 9.25 -11.93
C TYR A 432 7.82 8.22 -10.99
N SER A 433 7.85 8.51 -9.68
CA SER A 433 8.48 7.58 -8.72
C SER A 433 7.76 6.25 -8.55
N SER A 434 6.42 6.22 -8.61
CA SER A 434 5.66 4.98 -8.38
C SER A 434 5.51 4.09 -9.62
N LEU A 435 5.57 4.67 -10.82
CA LEU A 435 5.59 3.92 -12.09
C LEU A 435 7.02 3.69 -12.59
N HIS A 436 8.01 4.16 -11.82
CA HIS A 436 9.44 4.07 -12.08
C HIS A 436 9.86 4.77 -13.38
N PHE A 437 9.17 5.84 -13.78
CA PHE A 437 9.62 6.69 -14.89
C PHE A 437 10.55 7.77 -14.35
N PHE A 438 11.54 8.15 -15.17
CA PHE A 438 12.43 9.26 -14.89
C PHE A 438 12.36 10.25 -16.04
N ASP A 439 12.15 11.52 -15.70
CA ASP A 439 12.15 12.66 -16.61
C ASP A 439 12.80 13.82 -15.89
N GLU A 440 13.97 14.24 -16.38
CA GLU A 440 14.81 15.23 -15.70
C GLU A 440 14.18 16.61 -15.72
N ASP A 441 13.58 17.01 -16.85
CA ASP A 441 12.95 18.33 -17.02
C ASP A 441 11.78 18.50 -16.05
N VAL A 442 10.94 17.47 -15.89
CA VAL A 442 9.85 17.50 -14.92
C VAL A 442 10.39 17.61 -13.50
N LEU A 443 11.35 16.75 -13.11
CA LEU A 443 11.87 16.75 -11.74
C LEU A 443 12.63 18.03 -11.41
N ALA A 444 13.39 18.59 -12.34
CA ALA A 444 14.07 19.88 -12.19
C ALA A 444 13.04 21.01 -12.02
N ALA A 445 12.00 21.07 -12.86
CA ALA A 445 10.94 22.07 -12.72
C ALA A 445 10.22 21.98 -11.36
N VAL A 446 9.97 20.76 -10.86
CA VAL A 446 9.43 20.55 -9.50
C VAL A 446 10.40 21.09 -8.46
N ALA A 447 11.68 20.73 -8.54
CA ALA A 447 12.67 21.12 -7.55
C ALA A 447 12.87 22.64 -7.49
N THR A 448 12.81 23.33 -8.62
CA THR A 448 12.86 24.80 -8.69
C THR A 448 11.60 25.46 -8.13
N SER A 449 10.41 24.93 -8.41
CA SER A 449 9.16 25.56 -7.94
C SER A 449 8.87 25.33 -6.46
N LEU A 450 9.36 24.24 -5.87
CA LEU A 450 8.92 23.77 -4.56
C LEU A 450 9.29 24.68 -3.38
N PRO A 451 10.52 25.22 -3.27
CA PRO A 451 10.93 26.02 -2.10
C PRO A 451 9.99 27.19 -1.81
N SER A 452 9.55 27.91 -2.85
CA SER A 452 8.61 29.04 -2.74
C SER A 452 7.19 28.64 -2.28
N LYS A 453 6.83 27.36 -2.38
CA LYS A 453 5.49 26.81 -2.07
C LYS A 453 5.48 25.86 -0.87
N VAL A 454 6.63 25.64 -0.22
CA VAL A 454 6.78 24.57 0.79
C VAL A 454 5.88 24.78 2.02
N SER A 455 5.52 26.02 2.33
CA SER A 455 4.61 26.36 3.43
C SER A 455 3.20 25.77 3.26
N TYR A 456 2.79 25.50 2.01
CA TYR A 456 1.51 24.85 1.68
C TYR A 456 1.58 23.31 1.74
N CYS A 457 2.76 22.72 1.92
CA CYS A 457 2.91 21.27 2.03
C CYS A 457 2.32 20.75 3.35
N ARG A 458 1.39 19.81 3.23
CA ARG A 458 1.00 18.94 4.36
C ARG A 458 2.14 17.98 4.66
N SER A 459 2.18 17.39 5.86
CA SER A 459 3.18 16.37 6.23
C SER A 459 3.28 15.23 5.19
N LYS A 460 2.13 14.79 4.67
CA LYS A 460 2.06 13.81 3.57
C LYS A 460 2.74 14.29 2.29
N ASP A 461 2.52 15.53 1.89
CA ASP A 461 3.00 16.03 0.61
C ASP A 461 4.53 16.12 0.63
N ALA A 462 5.10 16.69 1.71
CA ALA A 462 6.54 16.72 1.94
C ALA A 462 7.16 15.32 1.92
N ALA A 463 6.54 14.36 2.61
CA ALA A 463 6.99 12.98 2.61
C ALA A 463 6.99 12.35 1.20
N LYS A 464 5.99 12.64 0.37
CA LYS A 464 5.92 12.11 -1.00
C LYS A 464 6.92 12.77 -1.94
N PHE A 465 7.27 14.03 -1.76
CA PHE A 465 8.36 14.66 -2.51
C PHE A 465 9.69 13.99 -2.18
N LEU A 466 10.06 13.93 -0.90
CA LEU A 466 11.31 13.32 -0.45
C LEU A 466 11.41 11.86 -0.88
N TRP A 467 10.34 11.09 -0.71
CA TRP A 467 10.27 9.72 -1.20
C TRP A 467 10.47 9.62 -2.72
N SER A 468 9.86 10.51 -3.50
CA SER A 468 9.91 10.42 -4.95
C SER A 468 11.30 10.72 -5.50
N PHE A 469 11.94 11.79 -5.01
CA PHE A 469 13.31 12.13 -5.39
C PHE A 469 14.30 11.07 -4.89
N GLY A 470 14.12 10.59 -3.65
CA GLY A 470 14.92 9.50 -3.10
C GLY A 470 14.78 8.21 -3.89
N CYS A 471 13.56 7.81 -4.28
CA CYS A 471 13.33 6.58 -5.04
C CYS A 471 13.89 6.62 -6.45
N LEU A 472 13.87 7.79 -7.08
CA LEU A 472 14.46 7.98 -8.41
C LEU A 472 15.96 8.26 -8.34
N ASP A 473 16.54 8.30 -7.13
CA ASP A 473 17.95 8.55 -6.86
C ASP A 473 18.44 9.82 -7.57
N TYR A 474 17.64 10.89 -7.55
CA TYR A 474 17.90 12.13 -8.29
C TYR A 474 18.17 13.31 -7.36
N GLU A 475 19.30 13.96 -7.57
CA GLU A 475 19.72 15.20 -6.91
C GLU A 475 19.54 16.36 -7.90
N PRO A 476 18.58 17.27 -7.67
CA PRO A 476 18.34 18.39 -8.58
C PRO A 476 19.43 19.47 -8.48
N PRO A 477 19.57 20.36 -9.48
CA PRO A 477 20.58 21.43 -9.46
C PRO A 477 20.53 22.34 -8.22
N ASN A 478 19.34 22.53 -7.63
CA ASN A 478 19.13 23.31 -6.41
C ASN A 478 18.89 22.42 -5.18
N GLU A 479 19.54 21.24 -5.12
CA GLU A 479 19.28 20.22 -4.10
C GLU A 479 19.33 20.71 -2.64
N GLU A 480 20.29 21.55 -2.28
CA GLU A 480 20.41 22.04 -0.89
C GLU A 480 19.19 22.87 -0.47
N GLU A 481 18.73 23.78 -1.32
CA GLU A 481 17.52 24.57 -1.07
C GLU A 481 16.26 23.67 -1.05
N PHE A 482 16.18 22.74 -2.00
CA PHE A 482 15.07 21.79 -2.11
C PHE A 482 14.94 20.92 -0.87
N TYR A 483 16.00 20.23 -0.46
CA TYR A 483 15.96 19.33 0.70
C TYR A 483 15.86 20.10 2.01
N SER A 484 16.60 21.21 2.18
CA SER A 484 16.54 21.98 3.42
C SER A 484 15.16 22.59 3.66
N SER A 485 14.48 23.08 2.62
CA SER A 485 13.12 23.60 2.74
C SER A 485 12.11 22.52 3.17
N LEU A 486 12.19 21.32 2.59
CA LEU A 486 11.36 20.18 2.97
C LEU A 486 11.66 19.66 4.37
N ILE A 487 12.94 19.55 4.75
CA ILE A 487 13.35 19.14 6.10
C ILE A 487 12.85 20.14 7.14
N LYS A 488 12.98 21.45 6.89
CA LYS A 488 12.39 22.49 7.76
C LYS A 488 10.88 22.32 7.91
N GLN A 489 10.17 22.00 6.82
CA GLN A 489 8.75 21.74 6.87
C GLN A 489 8.39 20.49 7.71
N LEU A 490 9.20 19.42 7.66
CA LEU A 490 9.01 18.27 8.55
C LEU A 490 9.15 18.66 10.02
N HIS A 491 10.14 19.47 10.38
CA HIS A 491 10.30 19.96 11.76
C HIS A 491 9.11 20.83 12.19
N ALA A 492 8.64 21.74 11.34
CA ALA A 492 7.46 22.57 11.62
C ALA A 492 6.19 21.72 11.85
N LYS A 493 6.15 20.52 11.26
CA LYS A 493 5.03 19.58 11.28
C LYS A 493 5.26 18.39 12.23
N LEU A 494 6.27 18.45 13.10
CA LEU A 494 6.68 17.33 13.96
C LEU A 494 5.51 16.77 14.80
N HIS A 495 4.65 17.66 15.32
CA HIS A 495 3.48 17.32 16.12
C HIS A 495 2.46 16.42 15.37
N GLU A 496 2.36 16.52 14.04
CA GLU A 496 1.42 15.72 13.25
C GLU A 496 1.80 14.24 13.16
N PHE A 497 3.07 13.89 13.36
CA PHE A 497 3.54 12.52 13.17
C PHE A 497 3.09 11.57 14.29
N SER A 498 2.58 12.09 15.41
CA SER A 498 1.84 11.27 16.38
C SER A 498 0.56 10.67 15.78
N LYS A 499 -0.10 11.40 14.87
CA LYS A 499 -1.32 10.97 14.19
C LYS A 499 -1.04 10.27 12.85
N PHE A 500 0.01 10.70 12.15
CA PHE A 500 0.40 10.19 10.83
C PHE A 500 1.87 9.72 10.80
N PRO A 501 2.24 8.68 11.58
CA PRO A 501 3.64 8.25 11.71
C PRO A 501 4.24 7.76 10.38
N GLU A 502 3.40 7.26 9.46
CA GLU A 502 3.83 6.80 8.14
C GLU A 502 4.42 7.92 7.27
N HIS A 503 4.04 9.18 7.49
CA HIS A 503 4.56 10.31 6.72
C HIS A 503 6.04 10.53 7.05
N LEU A 504 6.40 10.55 8.33
CA LEU A 504 7.78 10.75 8.77
C LEU A 504 8.71 9.64 8.27
N LEU A 505 8.31 8.37 8.45
CA LEU A 505 9.12 7.25 7.99
C LEU A 505 9.31 7.26 6.46
N THR A 506 8.26 7.58 5.71
CA THR A 506 8.35 7.72 4.25
C THR A 506 9.34 8.82 3.85
N ALA A 507 9.31 9.95 4.56
CA ALA A 507 10.21 11.08 4.32
C ALA A 507 11.67 10.73 4.64
N LEU A 508 11.94 10.17 5.82
CA LEU A 508 13.28 9.79 6.27
C LEU A 508 13.91 8.72 5.39
N LEU A 509 13.14 7.75 4.90
CA LEU A 509 13.65 6.79 3.92
C LEU A 509 14.01 7.45 2.59
N GLY A 510 13.19 8.39 2.11
CA GLY A 510 13.51 9.18 0.93
C GLY A 510 14.84 9.93 1.07
N LEU A 511 15.05 10.55 2.23
CA LEU A 511 16.30 11.24 2.58
C LEU A 511 17.49 10.28 2.70
N ALA A 512 17.32 9.11 3.34
CA ALA A 512 18.37 8.11 3.46
C ALA A 512 18.83 7.57 2.09
N PHE A 513 17.93 7.46 1.11
CA PHE A 513 18.31 7.05 -0.26
C PHE A 513 19.31 8.03 -0.88
N VAL A 514 19.14 9.34 -0.64
CA VAL A 514 20.05 10.42 -1.08
C VAL A 514 21.07 10.84 0.00
N LYS A 515 21.38 9.95 0.96
CA LYS A 515 22.44 10.14 1.96
C LYS A 515 22.26 11.35 2.89
N ARG A 516 21.02 11.79 3.10
CA ARG A 516 20.69 12.87 4.04
C ARG A 516 20.08 12.28 5.30
N PHE A 517 20.68 12.58 6.45
CA PHE A 517 20.30 12.01 7.74
C PHE A 517 20.06 13.11 8.79
N PRO A 518 18.88 13.75 8.80
CA PRO A 518 18.56 14.77 9.81
C PRO A 518 18.39 14.11 11.19
N GLU A 519 19.45 14.19 12.01
CA GLU A 519 19.57 13.43 13.26
C GLU A 519 18.40 13.65 14.23
N GLU A 520 17.90 14.88 14.39
CA GLU A 520 16.78 15.17 15.29
C GLU A 520 15.48 14.45 14.90
N LEU A 521 15.18 14.40 13.59
CA LEU A 521 14.00 13.70 13.08
C LEU A 521 14.17 12.18 13.14
N ILE A 522 15.39 11.69 12.95
CA ILE A 522 15.74 10.27 13.07
C ILE A 522 15.59 9.84 14.53
N ASP A 523 16.14 10.61 15.47
CA ASP A 523 16.00 10.36 16.90
C ASP A 523 14.52 10.27 17.27
N PHE A 524 13.73 11.26 16.90
CA PHE A 524 12.28 11.23 17.15
C PHE A 524 11.59 9.97 16.57
N ALA A 525 11.95 9.54 15.36
CA ALA A 525 11.35 8.38 14.71
C ALA A 525 11.80 7.03 15.29
N LEU A 526 12.97 6.97 15.94
CA LEU A 526 13.54 5.75 16.52
C LEU A 526 13.35 5.65 18.03
N ARG A 527 12.79 6.67 18.70
CA ARG A 527 12.36 6.60 20.10
C ARG A 527 11.30 5.51 20.30
N GLU A 528 11.36 4.85 21.46
CA GLU A 528 10.46 3.75 21.84
C GLU A 528 8.97 4.11 21.69
N GLU A 529 8.57 5.30 22.15
CA GLU A 529 7.19 5.78 22.05
C GLU A 529 6.70 5.85 20.59
N PHE A 530 7.55 6.32 19.67
CA PHE A 530 7.19 6.42 18.26
C PHE A 530 7.17 5.04 17.59
N VAL A 531 8.15 4.19 17.91
CA VAL A 531 8.22 2.81 17.41
C VAL A 531 6.95 2.04 17.78
N GLU A 532 6.50 2.09 19.03
CA GLU A 532 5.27 1.42 19.45
C GLU A 532 4.01 1.98 18.76
N LYS A 533 3.92 3.30 18.55
CA LYS A 533 2.84 3.91 17.76
C LYS A 533 2.80 3.39 16.32
N THR A 534 3.96 3.21 15.68
CA THR A 534 4.00 2.70 14.30
C THR A 534 3.51 1.24 14.20
N ARG A 535 3.70 0.43 15.24
CA ARG A 535 3.22 -0.96 15.31
C ARG A 535 1.70 -1.04 15.47
N GLY A 536 1.11 -0.05 16.15
CA GLY A 536 -0.35 0.13 16.25
C GLY A 536 -0.99 0.76 15.00
N SER A 537 -0.21 1.15 14.00
CA SER A 537 -0.73 1.79 12.79
C SER A 537 -1.57 0.82 11.96
N LYS A 538 -2.57 1.38 11.25
CA LYS A 538 -3.31 0.65 10.20
C LYS A 538 -2.42 0.23 9.02
N TYR A 539 -1.20 0.78 8.92
CA TYR A 539 -0.23 0.46 7.89
C TYR A 539 0.89 -0.43 8.44
N GLU A 540 1.38 -1.36 7.62
CA GLU A 540 2.59 -2.14 7.93
C GLU A 540 3.83 -1.25 7.77
N LEU A 541 4.40 -0.79 8.90
CA LEU A 541 5.55 0.14 8.95
C LEU A 541 6.85 -0.51 9.47
N ASN A 542 6.80 -1.74 9.97
CA ASN A 542 7.96 -2.48 10.49
C ASN A 542 9.12 -2.53 9.50
N LYS A 543 8.80 -2.72 8.21
CA LYS A 543 9.78 -2.70 7.13
C LYS A 543 10.45 -1.33 7.00
N ASP A 544 9.65 -0.27 7.03
CA ASP A 544 10.13 1.09 6.84
C ASP A 544 11.05 1.47 8.03
N LEU A 545 10.66 1.13 9.27
CA LEU A 545 11.51 1.25 10.46
C LEU A 545 12.81 0.47 10.34
N PHE A 546 12.73 -0.82 9.99
CA PHE A 546 13.91 -1.68 9.91
C PHE A 546 14.92 -1.14 8.89
N THR A 547 14.45 -0.67 7.74
CA THR A 547 15.30 -0.05 6.73
C THR A 547 15.94 1.24 7.25
N LEU A 548 15.18 2.09 7.95
CA LEU A 548 15.72 3.33 8.51
C LEU A 548 16.79 3.03 9.57
N GLY A 549 16.46 2.24 10.59
CA GLY A 549 17.37 1.94 11.71
C GLY A 549 18.69 1.31 11.24
N LYS A 550 18.62 0.32 10.34
CA LYS A 550 19.83 -0.28 9.76
C LYS A 550 20.62 0.66 8.85
N SER A 551 19.96 1.59 8.18
CA SER A 551 20.68 2.57 7.36
C SER A 551 21.42 3.58 8.22
N VAL A 552 20.85 4.01 9.35
CA VAL A 552 21.52 4.88 10.32
C VAL A 552 22.72 4.17 10.95
N GLU A 553 22.56 2.92 11.37
CA GLU A 553 23.65 2.10 11.93
C GLU A 553 24.86 1.97 10.98
N ILE A 554 24.60 1.78 9.67
CA ILE A 554 25.67 1.56 8.69
C ILE A 554 26.25 2.88 8.17
N GLU A 555 25.42 3.88 7.89
CA GLU A 555 25.84 5.10 7.18
C GLU A 555 26.16 6.27 8.11
N CYS A 556 25.74 6.22 9.38
CA CYS A 556 25.94 7.28 10.38
C CYS A 556 26.67 6.73 11.63
N PRO A 557 27.94 6.32 11.53
CA PRO A 557 28.67 5.71 12.66
C PRO A 557 28.86 6.64 13.87
N THR A 558 28.73 7.97 13.67
CA THR A 558 28.86 8.98 14.72
C THR A 558 27.54 9.29 15.44
N TYR A 559 26.40 8.78 14.96
CA TYR A 559 25.08 9.09 15.49
C TYR A 559 24.89 8.53 16.92
N GLN A 560 24.48 9.40 17.84
CA GLN A 560 24.32 9.07 19.27
C GLN A 560 22.86 9.11 19.76
N GLY A 561 21.90 9.30 18.86
CA GLY A 561 20.48 9.34 19.21
C GLY A 561 19.86 7.96 19.39
N SER A 562 18.53 7.93 19.45
CA SER A 562 17.72 6.72 19.63
C SER A 562 17.97 5.70 18.53
N GLN A 563 18.05 4.42 18.92
CA GLN A 563 18.26 3.27 18.04
C GLN A 563 17.14 2.25 18.20
N LEU A 564 16.93 1.41 17.18
CA LEU A 564 15.96 0.32 17.28
C LEU A 564 16.42 -0.70 18.34
N PRO A 565 15.51 -1.17 19.22
CA PRO A 565 15.85 -2.21 20.18
C PRO A 565 16.41 -3.47 19.51
N PRO A 566 17.49 -4.09 20.04
CA PRO A 566 18.09 -5.28 19.44
C PRO A 566 17.11 -6.44 19.24
N GLN A 567 16.18 -6.64 20.18
CA GLN A 567 15.15 -7.67 20.09
C GLN A 567 14.23 -7.46 18.88
N LEU A 568 13.88 -6.19 18.60
CA LEU A 568 13.05 -5.84 17.47
C LEU A 568 13.79 -6.00 16.14
N CYS A 569 15.08 -5.65 16.11
CA CYS A 569 15.96 -5.91 14.96
C CYS A 569 16.05 -7.40 14.64
N GLN A 570 16.14 -8.26 15.66
CA GLN A 570 16.13 -9.70 15.49
C GLN A 570 14.77 -10.20 14.94
N GLU A 571 13.66 -9.77 15.54
CA GLU A 571 12.29 -10.09 15.08
C GLU A 571 12.12 -9.73 13.58
N PHE A 572 12.55 -8.54 13.18
CA PHE A 572 12.47 -8.09 11.78
C PHE A 572 13.38 -8.90 10.85
N THR A 573 14.58 -9.27 11.31
CA THR A 573 15.50 -10.10 10.54
C THR A 573 14.91 -11.49 10.29
N GLU A 574 14.34 -12.12 11.31
CA GLU A 574 13.68 -13.42 11.23
C GLU A 574 12.46 -13.37 10.29
N MET A 575 11.61 -12.35 10.43
CA MET A 575 10.46 -12.14 9.56
C MET A 575 10.88 -12.05 8.09
N VAL A 576 11.89 -11.24 7.77
CA VAL A 576 12.34 -11.04 6.39
C VAL A 576 13.04 -12.31 5.87
N SER A 577 13.80 -13.03 6.71
CA SER A 577 14.46 -14.28 6.34
C SER A 577 13.46 -15.36 5.96
N SER A 578 12.40 -15.55 6.77
CA SER A 578 11.34 -16.51 6.47
C SER A 578 10.61 -16.20 5.15
N PHE A 579 10.46 -14.92 4.80
CA PHE A 579 9.90 -14.50 3.53
C PHE A 579 10.86 -14.77 2.36
N ALA A 580 12.15 -14.49 2.55
CA ALA A 580 13.16 -14.67 1.51
C ALA A 580 13.33 -16.15 1.10
N GLU A 581 13.28 -17.07 2.07
CA GLU A 581 13.32 -18.51 1.82
C GLU A 581 12.16 -18.99 0.96
N ARG A 582 10.98 -18.38 1.09
CA ARG A 582 9.77 -18.80 0.38
C ARG A 582 9.62 -18.16 -1.01
N GLU A 583 10.14 -16.94 -1.19
CA GLU A 583 9.79 -16.09 -2.35
C GLU A 583 10.99 -15.53 -3.12
N ILE A 584 12.16 -15.43 -2.49
CA ILE A 584 13.35 -14.81 -3.09
C ILE A 584 14.36 -15.88 -3.51
N TYR A 585 14.81 -16.73 -2.59
CA TYR A 585 15.88 -17.69 -2.88
C TYR A 585 15.45 -18.80 -3.83
N VAL A 586 14.15 -19.06 -3.93
CA VAL A 586 13.56 -20.07 -4.83
C VAL A 586 13.38 -19.60 -6.26
N ARG A 587 13.72 -18.34 -6.58
CA ARG A 587 13.51 -17.80 -7.94
C ARG A 587 14.45 -18.49 -8.93
N PRO A 588 13.94 -18.95 -10.09
CA PRO A 588 14.73 -19.72 -11.06
C PRO A 588 16.04 -19.04 -11.47
N GLU A 589 16.00 -17.72 -11.69
CA GLU A 589 17.18 -16.94 -12.08
C GLU A 589 18.25 -16.86 -10.99
N ILE A 590 17.86 -16.97 -9.71
CA ILE A 590 18.75 -16.96 -8.55
C ILE A 590 19.28 -18.37 -8.29
N THR A 591 18.41 -19.39 -8.32
CA THR A 591 18.82 -20.78 -8.11
C THR A 591 19.79 -21.25 -9.20
N GLU A 592 19.54 -20.87 -10.46
CA GLU A 592 20.43 -21.19 -11.58
C GLU A 592 21.80 -20.52 -11.40
N ALA A 593 21.82 -19.21 -11.08
CA ALA A 593 23.08 -18.51 -10.83
C ALA A 593 23.86 -19.12 -9.67
N THR A 594 23.17 -19.48 -8.58
CA THR A 594 23.78 -20.14 -7.41
C THR A 594 24.40 -21.47 -7.81
N SER A 595 23.64 -22.38 -8.43
CA SER A 595 24.12 -23.71 -8.82
C SER A 595 25.32 -23.66 -9.78
N LEU A 596 25.33 -22.70 -10.71
CA LEU A 596 26.45 -22.52 -11.63
C LEU A 596 27.70 -21.97 -10.94
N LEU A 597 27.54 -21.05 -9.99
CA LEU A 597 28.66 -20.56 -9.18
C LEU A 597 29.24 -21.67 -8.31
N GLU A 598 28.41 -22.50 -7.66
CA GLU A 598 28.87 -23.65 -6.88
C GLU A 598 29.69 -24.62 -7.75
N SER A 599 29.17 -24.92 -8.96
CA SER A 599 29.88 -25.76 -9.93
C SER A 599 31.19 -25.15 -10.43
N MET A 600 31.26 -23.83 -10.54
CA MET A 600 32.43 -23.10 -11.05
C MET A 600 33.52 -22.96 -9.99
N LEU A 601 33.14 -22.74 -8.73
CA LEU A 601 34.06 -22.46 -7.62
C LEU A 601 34.49 -23.71 -6.85
N GLY A 602 33.94 -24.88 -7.19
CA GLY A 602 34.37 -26.18 -6.66
C GLY A 602 33.50 -26.76 -5.55
N GLY A 603 32.37 -26.14 -5.21
CA GLY A 603 31.43 -26.66 -4.22
C GLY A 603 30.49 -25.61 -3.58
N PRO A 604 29.46 -26.05 -2.85
CA PRO A 604 28.53 -25.18 -2.11
C PRO A 604 29.17 -24.41 -0.96
N GLU A 605 30.33 -24.83 -0.47
CA GLU A 605 31.07 -24.17 0.61
C GLU A 605 31.67 -22.81 0.20
N TYR A 606 31.75 -22.53 -1.10
CA TYR A 606 32.31 -21.28 -1.66
C TYR A 606 31.26 -20.23 -2.01
N VAL A 607 29.96 -20.56 -1.94
CA VAL A 607 28.87 -19.67 -2.33
C VAL A 607 27.79 -19.67 -1.26
N LYS A 608 27.34 -18.50 -0.85
CA LYS A 608 26.19 -18.37 0.06
C LYS A 608 25.12 -17.47 -0.56
N ASN A 609 23.95 -18.04 -0.85
CA ASN A 609 22.77 -17.27 -1.21
C ASN A 609 22.03 -16.82 0.06
N HIS A 610 22.14 -15.54 0.40
CA HIS A 610 21.46 -14.95 1.56
C HIS A 610 21.27 -13.45 1.40
N MET A 611 20.57 -12.80 2.32
CA MET A 611 20.50 -11.34 2.36
C MET A 611 21.63 -10.83 3.25
N ILE A 612 22.70 -10.32 2.65
CA ILE A 612 23.79 -9.68 3.41
C ILE A 612 23.23 -8.47 4.17
N LEU A 613 22.29 -7.75 3.55
CA LEU A 613 21.56 -6.64 4.14
C LEU A 613 20.06 -6.95 4.24
N PRO A 614 19.59 -7.63 5.31
CA PRO A 614 18.19 -8.06 5.46
C PRO A 614 17.18 -6.94 5.30
N HIS A 615 17.50 -5.72 5.75
CA HIS A 615 16.62 -4.55 5.65
C HIS A 615 16.37 -4.07 4.22
N THR A 616 17.14 -4.55 3.24
CA THR A 616 16.95 -4.29 1.79
C THR A 616 16.12 -5.36 1.08
N ARG A 617 15.85 -6.50 1.74
CA ARG A 617 14.91 -7.55 1.30
C ARG A 617 15.21 -8.11 -0.10
N SER A 618 16.48 -8.29 -0.42
CA SER A 618 16.91 -8.84 -1.70
C SER A 618 18.13 -9.75 -1.51
N SER A 619 18.15 -10.87 -2.24
CA SER A 619 19.23 -11.85 -2.21
C SER A 619 20.55 -11.27 -2.74
N ASP A 620 21.64 -11.74 -2.17
CA ASP A 620 23.02 -11.58 -2.62
C ASP A 620 23.64 -12.98 -2.67
N LEU A 621 24.40 -13.26 -3.73
CA LEU A 621 25.25 -14.46 -3.80
C LEU A 621 26.63 -14.02 -3.32
N GLU A 622 26.96 -14.36 -2.08
CA GLU A 622 28.25 -14.04 -1.48
C GLU A 622 29.30 -15.04 -1.95
N VAL A 623 30.44 -14.53 -2.40
CA VAL A 623 31.64 -15.30 -2.80
C VAL A 623 32.85 -14.63 -2.17
N ARG A 624 33.82 -15.42 -1.70
CA ARG A 624 35.07 -14.91 -1.11
C ARG A 624 36.24 -15.43 -1.92
N LEU A 625 37.10 -14.51 -2.36
CA LEU A 625 38.31 -14.83 -3.11
C LEU A 625 39.53 -14.36 -2.32
N ALA A 626 40.64 -15.10 -2.41
CA ALA A 626 41.95 -14.60 -2.04
C ALA A 626 42.44 -13.57 -3.08
N THR A 627 43.48 -12.81 -2.74
CA THR A 627 44.11 -11.81 -3.64
C THR A 627 44.63 -12.41 -4.95
N ASP A 628 44.99 -13.69 -4.95
CA ASP A 628 45.42 -14.44 -6.14
C ASP A 628 44.25 -15.00 -6.97
N GLY A 629 43.01 -14.74 -6.54
CA GLY A 629 41.79 -15.18 -7.20
C GLY A 629 41.28 -16.56 -6.79
N HIS A 630 41.96 -17.29 -5.91
CA HIS A 630 41.46 -18.60 -5.46
C HIS A 630 40.22 -18.44 -4.55
N PRO A 631 39.17 -19.27 -4.71
CA PRO A 631 37.99 -19.21 -3.87
C PRO A 631 38.27 -19.71 -2.45
N ILE A 632 37.73 -19.00 -1.45
CA ILE A 632 37.90 -19.32 -0.03
C ILE A 632 36.59 -19.93 0.49
N PRO A 633 36.60 -21.13 1.08
CA PRO A 633 35.40 -21.74 1.62
C PRO A 633 34.98 -21.04 2.92
N PHE A 634 33.69 -20.72 3.04
CA PHE A 634 33.13 -20.03 4.20
C PHE A 634 31.69 -20.46 4.54
N ASN A 635 30.99 -21.08 3.60
CA ASN A 635 29.64 -21.57 3.76
C ASN A 635 29.65 -23.02 4.27
N PHE A 636 30.23 -23.22 5.45
CA PHE A 636 30.17 -24.51 6.12
C PHE A 636 28.74 -24.68 6.67
N LYS A 637 27.99 -25.64 6.13
CA LYS A 637 26.77 -26.08 6.81
C LYS A 637 27.20 -26.68 8.14
N ASP A 638 26.63 -26.20 9.25
CA ASP A 638 26.74 -26.93 10.50
C ASP A 638 26.35 -28.39 10.21
N PRO A 639 27.15 -29.38 10.63
CA PRO A 639 26.75 -30.76 10.48
C PRO A 639 25.46 -30.92 11.27
N VAL A 640 24.33 -30.97 10.57
CA VAL A 640 23.04 -31.45 11.08
C VAL A 640 23.38 -32.64 11.94
N ALA A 641 23.19 -32.49 13.26
CA ALA A 641 23.60 -33.42 14.30
C ALA A 641 23.91 -34.78 13.71
N ALA A 642 25.19 -34.98 13.34
CA ALA A 642 25.66 -36.30 12.99
C ALA A 642 25.36 -37.11 14.24
N LYS A 643 24.27 -37.89 14.20
CA LYS A 643 24.05 -38.94 15.18
C LYS A 643 25.40 -39.60 15.27
N LYS A 644 26.04 -39.49 16.43
CA LYS A 644 27.27 -40.22 16.74
C LYS A 644 26.97 -41.67 16.36
N LEU A 645 27.37 -42.06 15.16
CA LEU A 645 27.60 -43.46 14.86
C LEU A 645 28.75 -43.78 15.79
N LYS A 646 28.40 -44.43 16.90
CA LYS A 646 29.39 -45.08 17.75
C LYS A 646 30.23 -45.90 16.80
N ASP A 647 31.51 -45.59 16.77
CA ASP A 647 32.54 -46.40 16.17
C ASP A 647 32.53 -47.75 16.90
N MET A 648 31.69 -48.66 16.44
CA MET A 648 31.80 -50.08 16.75
C MET A 648 32.90 -50.59 15.85
N GLY A 649 34.14 -50.37 16.27
CA GLY A 649 35.32 -50.94 15.63
C GLY A 649 35.16 -52.45 15.56
N VAL A 650 34.81 -52.95 14.39
CA VAL A 650 34.98 -54.36 14.05
C VAL A 650 36.36 -54.45 13.43
N SER A 651 37.33 -54.94 14.20
CA SER A 651 38.65 -55.25 13.66
C SER A 651 38.50 -56.39 12.65
N LEU A 652 38.76 -56.11 11.38
CA LEU A 652 38.90 -57.13 10.35
C LEU A 652 40.09 -58.02 10.71
N THR A 653 39.82 -59.25 11.14
CA THR A 653 40.85 -60.28 11.31
C THR A 653 41.21 -60.90 9.96
N ASP A 654 42.47 -61.34 9.82
CA ASP A 654 42.98 -61.96 8.58
C ASP A 654 42.17 -63.18 8.13
N ASP A 655 41.45 -63.82 9.06
CA ASP A 655 40.53 -64.94 8.79
C ASP A 655 39.27 -64.53 8.01
N LEU A 656 38.79 -63.29 8.18
CA LEU A 656 37.66 -62.75 7.43
C LEU A 656 38.08 -62.31 6.02
N MET A 657 39.33 -61.87 5.86
CA MET A 657 39.94 -61.58 4.57
C MET A 657 40.19 -62.84 3.74
N SER A 658 40.64 -63.93 4.36
CA SER A 658 40.85 -65.22 3.67
C SER A 658 39.54 -65.89 3.23
N GLN A 659 38.45 -65.70 3.97
CA GLN A 659 37.11 -66.18 3.59
C GLN A 659 36.48 -65.39 2.43
N LEU A 660 36.77 -64.09 2.28
CA LEU A 660 36.27 -63.27 1.17
C LEU A 660 37.00 -63.55 -0.16
N ILE A 661 38.24 -64.04 -0.10
CA ILE A 661 39.08 -64.31 -1.28
C ILE A 661 38.77 -65.70 -1.88
N GLN A 662 38.22 -66.64 -1.12
CA GLN A 662 37.80 -67.95 -1.65
C GLN A 662 36.31 -67.95 -2.01
N GLY A 663 35.99 -67.42 -3.19
CA GLY A 663 34.64 -67.45 -3.72
C GLY A 663 34.19 -68.86 -4.15
N ARG A 664 33.02 -69.31 -3.68
CA ARG A 664 31.88 -69.80 -4.51
C ARG A 664 30.72 -70.39 -3.69
N ALA A 665 29.52 -69.93 -4.06
CA ALA A 665 28.27 -70.67 -4.31
C ALA A 665 27.88 -71.87 -3.43
N HIS A 666 26.73 -71.77 -2.73
CA HIS A 666 25.46 -72.41 -3.14
C HIS A 666 24.31 -72.17 -2.14
N LYS A 667 23.17 -71.74 -2.70
CA LYS A 667 21.75 -72.13 -2.47
C LYS A 667 21.34 -72.76 -1.12
N LEU A 668 20.38 -72.13 -0.42
CA LEU A 668 18.97 -72.56 -0.19
C LEU A 668 18.37 -71.89 1.07
N SER A 669 17.11 -71.48 0.94
CA SER A 669 16.14 -71.02 1.95
C SER A 669 15.55 -72.19 2.78
N PRO A 670 14.51 -72.00 3.62
CA PRO A 670 14.20 -71.06 4.73
C PRO A 670 13.79 -71.84 6.02
N THR A 671 13.04 -71.21 6.95
CA THR A 671 12.23 -71.80 8.06
C THR A 671 13.01 -72.35 9.28
N GLU A 672 12.62 -72.29 10.57
CA GLU A 672 11.38 -71.99 11.30
C GLU A 672 11.71 -71.88 12.83
N VAL A 673 10.86 -71.19 13.62
CA VAL A 673 10.35 -71.52 15.00
C VAL A 673 11.38 -71.83 16.12
N GLY A 674 11.32 -71.33 17.35
CA GLY A 674 10.33 -70.65 18.18
C GLY A 674 10.57 -71.01 19.66
N ASN A 675 10.02 -70.20 20.59
CA ASN A 675 9.78 -70.47 22.03
C ASN A 675 11.02 -70.73 22.94
N GLU A 676 11.06 -70.44 24.24
CA GLU A 676 10.21 -69.86 25.29
C GLU A 676 11.13 -69.74 26.53
N GLY A 677 10.75 -69.01 27.59
CA GLY A 677 11.24 -69.35 28.94
C GLY A 677 11.61 -68.19 29.87
N SER A 678 10.70 -67.91 30.79
CA SER A 678 10.70 -66.90 31.83
C SER A 678 11.45 -67.29 33.13
N ILE A 679 12.02 -66.28 33.79
CA ILE A 679 12.00 -65.96 35.24
C ILE A 679 12.84 -66.80 36.24
N HIS A 680 13.72 -66.09 36.96
CA HIS A 680 13.76 -66.03 38.43
C HIS A 680 14.24 -64.62 38.86
N ARG A 681 13.39 -63.80 39.54
CA ARG A 681 13.24 -63.63 41.01
C ARG A 681 14.55 -63.17 41.68
N GLN A 682 14.63 -62.22 42.62
CA GLN A 682 13.75 -61.42 43.49
C GLN A 682 14.77 -60.57 44.33
N ASP A 683 14.56 -59.35 44.82
CA ASP A 683 13.66 -59.02 45.92
C ASP A 683 13.65 -57.50 46.19
N ARG A 684 12.58 -57.06 46.86
CA ARG A 684 12.22 -55.68 47.25
C ARG A 684 12.30 -55.50 48.77
N GLY A 685 12.36 -54.25 49.21
CA GLY A 685 11.89 -53.75 50.52
C GLY A 685 12.22 -52.25 50.61
N ASP A 686 11.28 -51.31 50.45
CA ASP A 686 10.22 -50.80 51.37
C ASP A 686 10.65 -49.40 51.89
N ALA A 687 9.96 -48.32 51.48
CA ALA A 687 8.87 -47.59 52.20
C ALA A 687 9.40 -46.77 53.40
N ALA A 688 9.00 -45.55 53.77
CA ALA A 688 7.99 -44.51 53.48
C ALA A 688 8.60 -43.18 54.07
N ALA A 689 8.12 -41.94 53.92
CA ALA A 689 6.83 -41.38 54.30
C ALA A 689 6.86 -39.82 54.19
N ALA A 690 5.68 -39.22 53.95
CA ALA A 690 5.11 -37.98 54.54
C ALA A 690 5.85 -36.61 54.41
N LEU A 691 5.24 -35.42 54.34
CA LEU A 691 3.86 -34.91 54.35
C LEU A 691 3.87 -33.41 53.91
N LEU A 692 2.67 -32.87 53.73
CA LEU A 692 2.22 -31.59 53.14
C LEU A 692 2.51 -30.29 53.93
N LEU A 693 2.20 -29.15 53.24
CA LEU A 693 1.64 -27.85 53.70
C LEU A 693 2.57 -26.66 53.97
N GLY A 694 2.11 -25.48 53.51
CA GLY A 694 2.14 -24.28 54.35
C GLY A 694 2.67 -22.99 53.70
N ALA A 695 1.85 -21.96 53.68
CA ALA A 695 2.08 -20.65 53.07
C ALA A 695 2.69 -19.60 54.03
N ALA A 696 3.09 -18.47 53.43
CA ALA A 696 3.11 -17.09 53.94
C ALA A 696 4.29 -16.57 54.83
N LEU A 697 5.03 -15.62 54.22
CA LEU A 697 5.66 -14.36 54.68
C LEU A 697 5.47 -13.93 56.16
N PRO A 698 6.41 -13.19 56.80
CA PRO A 698 6.79 -11.82 56.37
C PRO A 698 8.23 -11.35 56.69
N ALA A 699 8.71 -10.31 55.99
CA ALA A 699 9.83 -9.50 56.47
C ALA A 699 9.69 -8.04 56.02
N ALA A 700 9.80 -7.15 57.01
CA ALA A 700 9.71 -5.71 56.90
C ALA A 700 11.07 -5.07 56.55
N GLN A 701 10.98 -3.95 55.82
CA GLN A 701 11.78 -2.72 55.86
C GLN A 701 13.29 -2.78 56.20
N ALA A 702 14.13 -2.41 55.23
CA ALA A 702 15.19 -1.40 55.37
C ALA A 702 15.83 -1.09 53.99
N GLU A 703 15.84 0.18 53.56
CA GLU A 703 16.75 0.70 52.52
C GLU A 703 18.04 1.28 53.15
N PRO A 704 18.97 1.91 52.40
CA PRO A 704 20.06 1.36 51.58
C PRO A 704 21.44 1.77 52.19
N PRO A 705 22.62 1.49 51.59
CA PRO A 705 23.16 2.40 50.56
C PRO A 705 24.08 1.77 49.49
N ALA A 706 24.30 2.56 48.45
CA ALA A 706 25.19 2.37 47.31
C ALA A 706 26.59 1.78 47.62
N ARG A 707 27.09 0.94 46.70
CA ARG A 707 28.49 0.88 46.26
C ARG A 707 28.65 0.00 45.00
N LEU A 708 29.10 0.65 43.92
CA LEU A 708 30.07 0.18 42.93
C LEU A 708 29.81 -1.19 42.27
N TRP A 709 29.09 -1.19 41.14
CA TRP A 709 29.27 -2.23 40.12
C TRP A 709 30.41 -1.83 39.17
N GLN A 710 31.44 -2.67 39.12
CA GLN A 710 32.48 -2.63 38.11
C GLN A 710 31.96 -3.15 36.77
N PRO A 711 32.53 -2.70 35.64
CA PRO A 711 32.06 -3.08 34.31
C PRO A 711 32.50 -4.50 33.98
N GLY A 712 31.55 -5.43 33.97
CA GLY A 712 31.73 -6.76 33.41
C GLY A 712 31.51 -6.73 31.90
N GLU A 713 32.59 -6.94 31.16
CA GLU A 713 32.66 -7.52 29.81
C GLU A 713 31.58 -7.05 28.82
N GLN A 714 31.90 -5.93 28.17
CA GLN A 714 31.35 -5.58 26.87
C GLN A 714 31.57 -6.76 25.90
N ALA A 715 30.48 -7.42 25.52
CA ALA A 715 30.46 -8.20 24.29
C ALA A 715 30.64 -7.21 23.13
N GLU A 716 31.81 -7.25 22.49
CA GLU A 716 32.10 -6.49 21.28
C GLU A 716 31.06 -6.77 20.17
N PRO A 717 30.72 -5.77 19.34
CA PRO A 717 29.86 -5.99 18.17
C PRO A 717 30.59 -6.84 17.12
N PRO A 718 29.88 -7.61 16.25
CA PRO A 718 30.51 -8.53 15.32
C PRO A 718 31.04 -7.80 14.07
N ALA A 719 32.07 -6.98 14.24
CA ALA A 719 32.98 -6.64 13.16
C ALA A 719 34.02 -7.76 13.07
N ARG A 720 33.73 -8.84 12.33
CA ARG A 720 34.81 -9.71 11.83
C ARG A 720 35.64 -8.88 10.86
N LEU A 721 36.66 -8.22 11.41
CA LEU A 721 37.72 -7.49 10.74
C LEU A 721 38.14 -8.26 9.48
N CYS A 722 38.21 -7.53 8.37
CA CYS A 722 38.73 -8.00 7.10
C CYS A 722 40.07 -8.70 7.34
N GLN A 723 40.18 -9.99 6.98
CA GLN A 723 41.48 -10.65 6.93
C GLN A 723 42.27 -9.95 5.82
N PRO A 724 43.49 -9.44 6.09
CA PRO A 724 44.31 -8.83 5.05
C PRO A 724 44.50 -9.82 3.89
N GLY A 725 44.00 -9.48 2.70
CA GLY A 725 44.09 -10.33 1.50
C GLY A 725 42.82 -11.07 1.07
N GLU A 726 41.66 -10.77 1.64
CA GLU A 726 40.36 -11.36 1.25
C GLU A 726 39.49 -10.35 0.45
N VAL A 727 39.01 -10.76 -0.73
CA VAL A 727 38.03 -10.02 -1.53
C VAL A 727 36.65 -10.63 -1.35
N ARG A 728 35.74 -9.90 -0.70
CA ARG A 728 34.33 -10.29 -0.53
C ARG A 728 33.49 -9.77 -1.67
N LEU A 729 32.89 -10.66 -2.44
CA LEU A 729 32.01 -10.34 -3.55
C LEU A 729 30.55 -10.50 -3.13
N ALA A 730 29.73 -9.50 -3.45
CA ALA A 730 28.28 -9.59 -3.34
C ALA A 730 27.66 -9.53 -4.74
N LEU A 731 27.32 -10.70 -5.31
CA LEU A 731 26.74 -10.78 -6.64
C LEU A 731 25.22 -10.59 -6.55
N GLN A 732 24.73 -9.59 -7.29
CA GLN A 732 23.32 -9.21 -7.32
C GLN A 732 22.68 -9.60 -8.64
N VAL A 733 21.81 -10.61 -8.61
CA VAL A 733 20.91 -10.92 -9.73
C VAL A 733 19.80 -9.88 -9.76
N SER A 734 19.94 -8.91 -10.66
CA SER A 734 18.99 -7.79 -10.75
C SER A 734 17.70 -8.19 -11.47
N ASN A 735 16.65 -7.39 -11.27
CA ASN A 735 15.35 -7.53 -11.93
C ASN A 735 14.95 -6.18 -12.56
N ARG A 736 14.04 -6.20 -13.55
CA ARG A 736 13.41 -5.01 -14.13
C ARG A 736 12.91 -4.00 -13.09
N ASN A 737 12.32 -4.50 -12.00
CA ASN A 737 11.77 -3.64 -10.95
C ASN A 737 12.84 -2.89 -10.14
N HIS A 738 14.13 -3.19 -10.32
CA HIS A 738 15.22 -2.49 -9.65
C HIS A 738 15.62 -1.18 -10.36
N PHE A 739 15.10 -0.94 -11.56
CA PHE A 739 15.47 0.17 -12.42
C PHE A 739 14.27 1.03 -12.79
N CYS A 740 14.56 2.26 -13.21
CA CYS A 740 13.59 3.08 -13.90
C CYS A 740 13.23 2.46 -15.26
N TYR A 741 11.95 2.50 -15.60
CA TYR A 741 11.36 1.99 -16.83
C TYR A 741 12.15 2.43 -18.06
N GLY A 742 12.49 1.46 -18.93
CA GLY A 742 13.18 1.72 -20.18
C GLY A 742 14.61 2.26 -20.03
N SER A 743 15.20 2.19 -18.83
CA SER A 743 16.54 2.73 -18.55
C SER A 743 17.39 1.76 -17.72
N ARG A 744 18.67 2.11 -17.53
CA ARG A 744 19.60 1.43 -16.61
C ARG A 744 19.81 2.21 -15.30
N ARG A 745 18.97 3.23 -15.03
CA ARG A 745 19.02 4.01 -13.78
C ARG A 745 18.43 3.16 -12.65
N LEU A 746 19.22 2.89 -11.62
CA LEU A 746 18.75 2.15 -10.44
C LEU A 746 17.83 3.01 -9.58
N LEU A 747 16.91 2.36 -8.88
CA LEU A 747 16.09 3.02 -7.87
C LEU A 747 16.85 3.16 -6.56
N GLY A 748 16.47 4.17 -5.77
CA GLY A 748 17.16 4.59 -4.54
C GLY A 748 17.40 3.47 -3.53
N LEU A 749 16.46 2.54 -3.35
CA LEU A 749 16.65 1.39 -2.45
C LEU A 749 17.82 0.50 -2.89
N HIS A 750 17.99 0.29 -4.20
CA HIS A 750 19.07 -0.52 -4.74
C HIS A 750 20.39 0.26 -4.74
N CYS A 751 20.37 1.56 -5.00
CA CYS A 751 21.53 2.43 -4.81
C CYS A 751 22.02 2.41 -3.36
N LEU A 752 21.10 2.55 -2.40
CA LEU A 752 21.37 2.42 -0.96
C LEU A 752 21.99 1.06 -0.64
N LYS A 753 21.40 -0.05 -1.11
CA LYS A 753 21.96 -1.40 -0.89
C LYS A 753 23.40 -1.50 -1.36
N ARG A 754 23.68 -1.08 -2.60
CA ARG A 754 25.04 -1.16 -3.18
C ARG A 754 26.03 -0.28 -2.44
N ARG A 755 25.60 0.91 -2.01
CA ARG A 755 26.43 1.83 -1.21
C ARG A 755 26.77 1.21 0.14
N GLN A 756 25.79 0.69 0.87
CA GLN A 756 25.98 0.07 2.18
C GLN A 756 26.85 -1.20 2.11
N LEU A 757 26.68 -2.05 1.08
CA LEU A 757 27.56 -3.19 0.86
C LEU A 757 29.03 -2.77 0.70
N ARG A 758 29.29 -1.68 -0.05
CA ARG A 758 30.65 -1.15 -0.19
C ARG A 758 31.21 -0.61 1.12
N LEU A 759 30.39 0.06 1.93
CA LEU A 759 30.80 0.52 3.27
C LEU A 759 31.18 -0.65 4.19
N LEU A 760 30.52 -1.81 4.02
CA LEU A 760 30.86 -3.05 4.73
C LEU A 760 32.03 -3.84 4.12
N GLY A 761 32.73 -3.28 3.12
CA GLY A 761 33.89 -3.90 2.48
C GLY A 761 33.57 -4.92 1.39
N TYR A 762 32.33 -4.99 0.90
CA TYR A 762 31.97 -5.85 -0.23
C TYR A 762 32.20 -5.16 -1.57
N THR A 763 32.77 -5.91 -2.52
CA THR A 763 32.74 -5.56 -3.94
C THR A 763 31.44 -6.04 -4.55
N VAL A 764 30.60 -5.10 -4.96
CA VAL A 764 29.29 -5.41 -5.55
C VAL A 764 29.43 -5.73 -7.02
N LEU A 765 28.98 -6.92 -7.41
CA LEU A 765 28.93 -7.36 -8.80
C LEU A 765 27.49 -7.48 -9.26
N GLU A 766 27.20 -6.91 -10.43
CA GLU A 766 25.85 -6.98 -10.99
C GLU A 766 25.75 -8.08 -12.04
N ILE A 767 24.72 -8.91 -11.90
CA ILE A 767 24.19 -9.78 -12.94
C ILE A 767 22.93 -9.10 -13.48
N PRO A 768 23.04 -8.27 -14.55
CA PRO A 768 21.91 -7.52 -15.08
C PRO A 768 20.85 -8.43 -15.71
N PHE A 769 19.57 -8.14 -15.47
CA PHE A 769 18.48 -8.97 -15.99
C PHE A 769 18.45 -9.02 -17.52
N TRP A 770 18.87 -7.95 -18.20
CA TRP A 770 18.85 -7.88 -19.67
C TRP A 770 19.94 -8.74 -20.32
N GLU A 771 21.02 -9.06 -19.60
CA GLU A 771 22.02 -10.05 -20.03
C GLU A 771 21.62 -11.45 -19.55
N TRP A 772 21.24 -11.57 -18.27
CA TRP A 772 21.03 -12.86 -17.62
C TRP A 772 19.77 -13.60 -18.09
N PHE A 773 18.65 -12.91 -18.24
CA PHE A 773 17.38 -13.58 -18.54
C PHE A 773 17.38 -14.21 -19.95
N PRO A 774 17.93 -13.57 -21.01
CA PRO A 774 18.15 -14.25 -22.28
C PRO A 774 19.10 -15.44 -22.17
N LEU A 775 20.14 -15.35 -21.34
CA LEU A 775 21.10 -16.44 -21.10
C LEU A 775 20.49 -17.64 -20.37
N LEU A 776 19.41 -17.48 -19.60
CA LEU A 776 18.73 -18.62 -18.96
C LEU A 776 18.25 -19.67 -19.96
N LYS A 777 17.98 -19.29 -21.21
CA LYS A 777 17.57 -20.18 -22.31
C LYS A 777 18.74 -20.80 -23.08
N ARG A 778 19.98 -20.42 -22.74
CA ARG A 778 21.21 -20.83 -23.42
C ARG A 778 21.84 -22.04 -22.75
N THR A 779 22.91 -22.56 -23.36
CA THR A 779 23.60 -23.75 -22.87
C THR A 779 24.24 -23.50 -21.50
N ARG A 780 24.48 -24.58 -20.74
CA ARG A 780 25.18 -24.49 -19.45
C ARG A 780 26.56 -23.85 -19.58
N SER A 781 27.30 -24.18 -20.65
CA SER A 781 28.64 -23.64 -20.90
C SER A 781 28.62 -22.12 -21.11
N GLU A 782 27.72 -21.60 -21.93
CA GLU A 782 27.59 -20.13 -22.15
C GLU A 782 27.28 -19.38 -20.84
N LYS A 783 26.39 -19.93 -20.00
CA LYS A 783 26.06 -19.35 -18.69
C LYS A 783 27.26 -19.37 -17.74
N LEU A 784 28.01 -20.47 -17.69
CA LEU A 784 29.24 -20.58 -16.88
C LEU A 784 30.31 -19.59 -17.34
N SER A 785 30.55 -19.49 -18.65
CA SER A 785 31.52 -18.53 -19.20
C SER A 785 31.16 -17.08 -18.84
N TYR A 786 29.87 -16.74 -18.89
CA TYR A 786 29.40 -15.42 -18.47
C TYR A 786 29.64 -15.14 -16.98
N LEU A 787 29.30 -16.09 -16.09
CA LEU A 787 29.52 -15.92 -14.65
C LEU A 787 31.01 -15.89 -14.30
N HIS A 788 31.83 -16.72 -14.95
CA HIS A 788 33.29 -16.70 -14.81
C HIS A 788 33.86 -15.34 -15.19
N TYR A 789 33.43 -14.78 -16.33
CA TYR A 789 33.81 -13.43 -16.75
C TYR A 789 33.42 -12.37 -15.73
N LYS A 790 32.22 -12.46 -15.12
CA LYS A 790 31.78 -11.49 -14.10
C LYS A 790 32.57 -11.59 -12.79
N VAL A 791 32.90 -12.81 -12.34
CA VAL A 791 33.59 -13.05 -11.06
C VAL A 791 35.09 -12.77 -11.16
N PHE A 792 35.75 -13.25 -12.20
CA PHE A 792 37.22 -13.16 -12.35
C PHE A 792 37.66 -12.03 -13.29
N CYS A 793 36.84 -10.98 -13.44
CA CYS A 793 37.19 -9.84 -14.29
C CYS A 793 38.49 -9.16 -13.78
N PRO A 794 39.51 -8.95 -14.62
CA PRO A 794 40.82 -8.42 -14.20
C PRO A 794 40.79 -7.06 -13.48
N GLN A 795 39.75 -6.25 -13.75
CA GLN A 795 39.55 -4.94 -13.10
C GLN A 795 39.15 -5.05 -11.62
N LEU A 796 38.69 -6.21 -11.17
CA LEU A 796 38.30 -6.47 -9.77
C LEU A 796 39.50 -6.86 -8.91
N LEU A 797 40.44 -7.61 -9.47
CA LEU A 797 41.63 -8.11 -8.77
C LEU A 797 42.72 -7.02 -8.62
N THR A 798 42.69 -5.98 -9.45
CA THR A 798 43.66 -4.86 -9.41
C THR A 798 43.34 -3.77 -8.38
N ARG A 799 42.11 -3.71 -7.86
CA ARG A 799 41.73 -2.77 -6.77
C ARG A 799 42.01 -3.31 -5.36
N ALA A 800 42.36 -4.59 -5.26
CA ALA A 800 42.67 -5.27 -4.01
C ALA A 800 44.19 -5.44 -3.78
N ALA A 801 45.02 -4.98 -4.72
CA ALA A 801 46.49 -5.04 -4.68
C ALA A 801 47.09 -3.72 -4.17
#